data_AF-A0A814V972-F1
#
_entry.id   AF-A0A814V972-F1
#
_cell.length_a   1.000
_cell.length_b   1.000
_cell.length_c   1.000
_cell.angle_alpha   90.00
_cell.angle_beta   90.00
_cell.angle_gamma   90.00
#
_symmetry.space_group_name_H-M   'P 1'
#
loop_
_entity.id
_entity.type
_entity.pdbx_description
1 polymer ?
#
loop_
_entity_poly.entity_id
_entity_poly.type
_entity_poly.pdbx_seq_one_letter_code
_entity_poly.pdbx_strand_id
1 'polypeptide(L)'
;MMLLSLSIICTVLFLFVIYYLVPIWIKYTKLRRDYRNIPSLPISRIPFVGNIHQFDQRQHVFSRLLMHMARECQKEQQGTGLFCLWYSLWPMIFACTGETLATFINNSKQLVKSFDYTFMEPWLKTGLLTSNNAKWRTRRRLITPSFHNTQLLHNFMLIFNEQSCVFAKRLEECIRNGEEMKAYDLYPYISTCTLDIIAEAAMDKHVDAQSSGGKNEFVEATGRVCCIINHRIRSPWMWPAWIFDRLPLGREQAEQLKILHGVSRKIIEDRLATFNAENITSDSGKKVTRRLVFLDSLLAQMNSEQLTLDDIQEEVDTFMFEGHDTTAAAINFTCYLIGSHPNVQAKVHAEIDGIFSGDKERPCTMEDAQSMIYLDAVIKESMRVLPPVPFVMREAQEDFICNGQTIRKGTTLYIFIYGVHYDSNAFPQPERFDPDRFYQSPVTDEERSPYAFIPFSAGSRNCIERIADQIDLFISLIRLRQFTRLYSITLLDIKECQLNFILKRINLNLLTSFSFNIKRYDDRRIQTTNKYLRSIVSQLNFRKMEFNLKNERISKFSWPCNCSIQYLIINENISMNNLSNILQCSPHLHKIILKQELEDIITNVSLKSTRPIYFPQLTSLTMEKYSMTIGELEPFISLTPSLVYLKLIGEQCIFDGKRWEQFIEINLPNLDKFEFYFDYWSLEKKTSEDLELIIASFRTSFWIEHKKCNENTLLE
;
A
#
# COMPACT_ATOMS: atom_id res chain seq x y z
N MET A 1 -51.25 -10.72 34.31
CA MET A 1 -49.85 -11.14 34.55
C MET A 1 -48.87 -10.65 33.49
N MET A 2 -49.08 -10.95 32.19
CA MET A 2 -48.17 -10.55 31.10
C MET A 2 -47.87 -9.04 31.00
N LEU A 3 -48.88 -8.18 31.20
CA LEU A 3 -48.70 -6.73 31.20
C LEU A 3 -47.89 -6.23 32.41
N LEU A 4 -48.01 -6.91 33.56
CA LEU A 4 -47.28 -6.57 34.77
C LEU A 4 -45.80 -6.97 34.64
N SER A 5 -45.52 -8.13 34.07
CA SER A 5 -44.15 -8.58 33.80
C SER A 5 -43.45 -7.72 32.75
N LEU A 6 -44.16 -7.29 31.70
CA LEU A 6 -43.62 -6.39 30.68
C LEU A 6 -43.30 -5.00 31.27
N SER A 7 -44.20 -4.47 32.11
CA SER A 7 -43.99 -3.23 32.85
C SER A 7 -42.73 -3.31 33.72
N ILE A 8 -42.60 -4.36 34.54
CA ILE A 8 -41.41 -4.55 35.40
C ILE A 8 -40.12 -4.63 34.57
N ILE A 9 -40.11 -5.37 33.45
CA ILE A 9 -38.94 -5.46 32.56
C ILE A 9 -38.59 -4.08 31.99
N CYS A 10 -39.57 -3.32 31.52
CA CYS A 10 -39.35 -1.96 31.01
C CYS A 10 -38.81 -1.03 32.10
N THR A 11 -39.33 -1.10 33.34
CA THR A 11 -38.85 -0.28 34.45
C THR A 11 -37.42 -0.65 34.85
N VAL A 12 -37.09 -1.94 34.89
CA VAL A 12 -35.73 -2.42 35.18
C VAL A 12 -34.77 -1.99 34.07
N LEU A 13 -35.14 -2.13 32.80
CA LEU A 13 -34.34 -1.64 31.67
C LEU A 13 -34.16 -0.12 31.72
N PHE A 14 -35.21 0.63 32.07
CA PHE A 14 -35.14 2.09 32.20
C PHE A 14 -34.21 2.53 33.34
N LEU A 15 -34.32 1.91 34.51
CA LEU A 15 -33.44 2.17 35.65
C LEU A 15 -32.00 1.76 35.34
N PHE A 16 -31.80 0.64 34.63
CA PHE A 16 -30.49 0.21 34.15
C PHE A 16 -29.89 1.25 33.20
N VAL A 17 -30.65 1.69 32.20
CA VAL A 17 -30.23 2.73 31.25
C VAL A 17 -29.86 4.02 31.97
N ILE A 18 -30.66 4.48 32.95
CA ILE A 18 -30.34 5.67 33.74
C ILE A 18 -29.05 5.46 34.55
N TYR A 19 -28.94 4.34 35.27
CA TYR A 19 -27.80 4.03 36.14
C TYR A 19 -26.48 4.02 35.38
N TYR A 20 -26.45 3.52 34.13
CA TYR A 20 -25.23 3.48 33.32
C TYR A 20 -25.02 4.74 32.44
N LEU A 21 -26.06 5.27 31.80
CA LEU A 21 -25.90 6.39 30.86
C LEU A 21 -25.73 7.76 31.55
N VAL A 22 -26.36 7.99 32.71
CA VAL A 22 -26.26 9.29 33.39
C VAL A 22 -24.83 9.58 33.87
N PRO A 23 -24.11 8.66 34.53
CA PRO A 23 -22.71 8.89 34.90
C PRO A 23 -21.80 9.12 33.70
N ILE A 24 -22.02 8.36 32.61
CA ILE A 24 -21.28 8.53 31.35
C ILE A 24 -21.53 9.93 30.77
N TRP A 25 -22.78 10.39 30.78
CA TRP A 25 -23.16 11.71 30.30
C TRP A 25 -22.59 12.85 31.17
N ILE A 26 -22.60 12.69 32.49
CA ILE A 26 -21.96 13.65 33.42
C ILE A 26 -20.45 13.72 33.16
N LYS A 27 -19.79 12.56 33.01
CA LYS A 27 -18.37 12.50 32.67
C LYS A 27 -18.09 13.19 31.32
N TYR A 28 -18.91 12.92 30.31
CA TYR A 28 -18.81 13.52 28.99
C TYR A 28 -18.95 15.04 29.01
N THR A 29 -19.97 15.56 29.68
CA THR A 29 -20.22 17.01 29.79
C THR A 29 -19.11 17.72 30.57
N LYS A 30 -18.56 17.08 31.61
CA LYS A 30 -17.40 17.58 32.34
C LYS A 30 -16.15 17.65 31.45
N LEU A 31 -15.84 16.57 30.72
CA LEU A 31 -14.71 16.54 29.79
C LEU A 31 -14.87 17.58 28.66
N ARG A 32 -16.08 17.76 28.12
CA ARG A 32 -16.36 18.82 27.14
C ARG A 32 -16.11 20.21 27.69
N ARG A 33 -16.49 20.45 28.94
CA ARG A 33 -16.24 21.74 29.61
C ARG A 33 -14.75 21.97 29.83
N ASP A 34 -14.04 20.94 30.28
CA ASP A 34 -12.59 21.01 30.53
C ASP A 34 -11.80 21.23 29.22
N TYR A 35 -12.20 20.59 28.12
CA TYR A 35 -11.50 20.67 26.82
C TYR A 35 -12.06 21.71 25.85
N ARG A 36 -12.97 22.58 26.29
CA ARG A 36 -13.60 23.61 25.42
C ARG A 36 -12.61 24.60 24.80
N ASN A 37 -11.45 24.78 25.45
CA ASN A 37 -10.40 25.69 25.03
C ASN A 37 -9.35 25.00 24.15
N ILE A 38 -9.47 23.69 23.92
CA ILE A 38 -8.59 22.96 23.01
C ILE A 38 -9.19 23.04 21.60
N PRO A 39 -8.41 23.44 20.59
CA PRO A 39 -8.82 23.42 19.19
C PRO A 39 -9.43 22.09 18.78
N SER A 40 -10.53 22.09 18.04
CA SER A 40 -11.20 20.85 17.60
C SER A 40 -11.95 21.02 16.29
N LEU A 41 -12.13 19.91 15.55
CA LEU A 41 -13.02 19.91 14.40
C LEU A 41 -14.47 20.19 14.85
N PRO A 42 -15.29 20.86 14.00
CA PRO A 42 -16.70 21.08 14.31
C PRO A 42 -17.38 19.76 14.68
N ILE A 43 -17.76 19.64 15.95
CA ILE A 43 -18.33 18.42 16.49
C ILE A 43 -19.75 18.29 15.93
N SER A 44 -20.15 17.09 15.52
CA SER A 44 -21.55 16.83 15.15
C SER A 44 -22.48 17.33 16.26
N ARG A 45 -23.59 17.97 15.88
CA ARG A 45 -24.65 18.36 16.81
C ARG A 45 -25.29 17.15 17.51
N ILE A 46 -24.97 15.93 17.09
CA ILE A 46 -25.42 14.67 17.68
C ILE A 46 -24.42 14.24 18.78
N PRO A 47 -24.80 14.28 20.07
CA PRO A 47 -23.88 14.08 21.20
C PRO A 47 -23.12 12.75 21.21
N PHE A 48 -23.66 11.71 20.58
CA PHE A 48 -23.12 10.36 20.57
C PHE A 48 -22.31 10.01 19.32
N VAL A 49 -22.34 10.85 18.29
CA VAL A 49 -21.61 10.59 17.03
C VAL A 49 -20.24 11.26 17.07
N GLY A 50 -20.13 12.43 17.71
CA GLY A 50 -18.90 13.21 17.73
C GLY A 50 -18.38 13.46 16.31
N ASN A 51 -17.10 13.19 16.08
CA ASN A 51 -16.45 13.28 14.78
C ASN A 51 -16.48 11.95 13.99
N ILE A 52 -17.04 10.85 14.50
CA ILE A 52 -16.98 9.50 13.88
C ILE A 52 -17.40 9.51 12.41
N HIS A 53 -18.49 10.24 12.08
CA HIS A 53 -19.00 10.38 10.72
C HIS A 53 -18.02 11.02 9.72
N GLN A 54 -16.99 11.73 10.21
CA GLN A 54 -15.90 12.31 9.40
C GLN A 54 -14.78 11.29 9.15
N PHE A 55 -14.74 10.18 9.89
CA PHE A 55 -13.84 9.06 9.69
C PHE A 55 -14.48 8.04 8.76
N ASP A 56 -14.36 8.28 7.45
CA ASP A 56 -14.70 7.26 6.46
C ASP A 56 -13.75 6.06 6.59
N GLN A 57 -14.29 4.86 6.40
CA GLN A 57 -13.55 3.61 6.53
C GLN A 57 -12.47 3.44 5.45
N ARG A 58 -12.57 4.17 4.34
CA ARG A 58 -11.60 4.13 3.23
C ARG A 58 -10.27 4.78 3.62
N GLN A 59 -9.16 4.04 3.47
CA GLN A 59 -7.79 4.46 3.84
C GLN A 59 -7.41 5.87 3.34
N HIS A 60 -7.72 6.20 2.09
CA HIS A 60 -7.38 7.50 1.53
C HIS A 60 -8.19 8.68 2.10
N VAL A 61 -9.35 8.43 2.71
CA VAL A 61 -10.09 9.46 3.45
C VAL A 61 -9.43 9.69 4.79
N PHE A 62 -8.91 8.62 5.41
CA PHE A 62 -8.13 8.74 6.63
C PHE A 62 -6.87 9.59 6.43
N SER A 63 -6.09 9.35 5.37
CA SER A 63 -4.95 10.22 5.04
C SER A 63 -5.38 11.68 4.86
N ARG A 64 -6.50 11.94 4.17
CA ARG A 64 -7.11 13.28 4.02
C ARG A 64 -7.44 13.93 5.36
N LEU A 65 -7.97 13.16 6.29
CA LEU A 65 -8.26 13.64 7.63
C LEU A 65 -6.97 14.00 8.37
N LEU A 66 -5.95 13.14 8.36
CA LEU A 66 -4.65 13.45 8.98
C LEU A 66 -4.06 14.77 8.48
N MET A 67 -4.04 14.99 7.17
CA MET A 67 -3.58 16.27 6.61
C MET A 67 -4.45 17.45 7.01
N HIS A 68 -5.76 17.28 6.98
CA HIS A 68 -6.67 18.36 7.36
C HIS A 68 -6.41 18.75 8.81
N MET A 69 -6.31 17.77 9.71
CA MET A 69 -5.96 18.01 11.11
C MET A 69 -4.60 18.68 11.26
N ALA A 70 -3.57 18.23 10.54
CA ALA A 70 -2.25 18.86 10.59
C ALA A 70 -2.31 20.34 10.14
N ARG A 71 -3.08 20.66 9.09
CA ARG A 71 -3.29 22.03 8.61
C ARG A 71 -4.11 22.88 9.57
N GLU A 72 -5.16 22.33 10.19
CA GLU A 72 -5.92 23.07 11.20
C GLU A 72 -5.06 23.31 12.45
N CYS A 73 -4.28 22.30 12.90
CA CYS A 73 -3.25 22.49 13.94
C CYS A 73 -2.28 23.61 13.59
N GLN A 74 -1.85 23.70 12.32
CA GLN A 74 -0.95 24.75 11.85
C GLN A 74 -1.62 26.13 11.79
N LYS A 75 -2.88 26.25 11.35
CA LYS A 75 -3.57 27.56 11.31
C LYS A 75 -3.75 28.18 12.68
N GLU A 76 -3.86 27.33 13.71
CA GLU A 76 -3.97 27.76 15.09
C GLU A 76 -2.59 28.04 15.75
N GLN A 77 -1.56 28.39 14.97
CA GLN A 77 -0.15 28.55 15.38
C GLN A 77 0.17 29.70 16.38
N GLN A 78 -0.73 30.00 17.31
CA GLN A 78 -0.46 30.68 18.59
C GLN A 78 -1.20 30.02 19.78
N GLY A 79 -1.78 28.84 19.57
CA GLY A 79 -2.60 28.12 20.55
C GLY A 79 -1.79 27.20 21.47
N THR A 80 -2.47 26.19 22.00
CA THR A 80 -1.94 25.28 23.03
C THR A 80 -1.02 24.19 22.49
N GLY A 81 -0.81 24.09 21.17
CA GLY A 81 -0.11 22.96 20.53
C GLY A 81 -0.84 21.61 20.65
N LEU A 82 -2.06 21.63 21.20
CA LEU A 82 -2.95 20.49 21.38
C LEU A 82 -4.12 20.56 20.40
N PHE A 83 -4.63 19.41 20.00
CA PHE A 83 -5.84 19.31 19.19
C PHE A 83 -6.75 18.21 19.72
N CYS A 84 -8.04 18.48 19.83
CA CYS A 84 -9.02 17.56 20.37
C CYS A 84 -9.92 17.02 19.26
N LEU A 85 -10.06 15.70 19.21
CA LEU A 85 -11.10 15.02 18.44
C LEU A 85 -12.01 14.24 19.36
N TRP A 86 -13.30 14.26 19.06
CA TRP A 86 -14.28 13.49 19.82
C TRP A 86 -14.66 12.23 19.06
N TYR A 87 -14.25 11.08 19.57
CA TYR A 87 -14.72 9.79 19.10
C TYR A 87 -15.96 9.39 19.90
N SER A 88 -17.16 9.73 19.40
CA SER A 88 -18.40 9.64 20.18
C SER A 88 -18.27 10.43 21.49
N LEU A 89 -18.23 9.72 22.63
CA LEU A 89 -18.11 10.28 23.98
C LEU A 89 -16.66 10.35 24.49
N TRP A 90 -15.69 9.82 23.72
CA TRP A 90 -14.28 9.75 24.13
C TRP A 90 -13.46 10.86 23.49
N PRO A 91 -12.78 11.70 24.30
CA PRO A 91 -11.85 12.70 23.78
C PRO A 91 -10.49 12.07 23.44
N MET A 92 -9.96 12.44 22.29
CA MET A 92 -8.63 12.09 21.81
C MET A 92 -7.83 13.38 21.69
N ILE A 93 -6.75 13.50 22.46
CA ILE A 93 -5.93 14.72 22.52
C ILE A 93 -4.62 14.47 21.78
N PHE A 94 -4.41 15.19 20.68
CA PHE A 94 -3.25 15.12 19.82
C PHE A 94 -2.22 16.17 20.22
N ALA A 95 -0.96 15.77 20.43
CA ALA A 95 0.16 16.70 20.51
C ALA A 95 0.66 17.00 19.08
N CYS A 96 0.47 18.25 18.63
CA CYS A 96 0.78 18.68 17.26
C CYS A 96 2.17 19.33 17.11
N THR A 97 2.86 19.68 18.21
CA THR A 97 4.22 20.27 18.17
C THR A 97 5.21 19.48 19.02
N GLY A 98 6.50 19.59 18.70
CA GLY A 98 7.58 18.91 19.44
C GLY A 98 7.61 19.28 20.93
N GLU A 99 7.37 20.54 21.27
CA GLU A 99 7.32 21.03 22.66
C GLU A 99 6.15 20.42 23.44
N THR A 100 4.96 20.41 22.84
CA THR A 100 3.76 19.80 23.45
C THR A 100 3.98 18.32 23.65
N LEU A 101 4.56 17.66 22.65
CA LEU A 101 4.87 16.24 22.71
C LEU A 101 5.83 15.89 23.85
N ALA A 102 6.84 16.72 24.09
CA ALA A 102 7.81 16.53 25.16
C ALA A 102 7.11 16.36 26.52
N THR A 103 6.01 17.08 26.76
CA THR A 103 5.23 16.97 28.01
C THR A 103 4.59 15.59 28.18
N PHE A 104 4.23 14.90 27.09
CA PHE A 104 3.67 13.56 27.12
C PHE A 104 4.76 12.50 27.30
N ILE A 105 5.84 12.61 26.52
CA ILE A 105 6.88 11.58 26.45
C ILE A 105 7.82 11.61 27.67
N ASN A 106 8.14 12.78 28.20
CA ASN A 106 9.08 12.91 29.32
C ASN A 106 8.44 12.55 30.67
N ASN A 107 7.10 12.53 30.74
CA ASN A 107 6.41 12.04 31.93
C ASN A 107 6.27 10.51 31.87
N SER A 108 7.11 9.82 32.63
CA SER A 108 7.14 8.35 32.66
C SER A 108 5.81 7.68 33.05
N LYS A 109 4.92 8.40 33.73
CA LYS A 109 3.58 7.92 34.09
C LYS A 109 2.64 7.88 32.88
N GLN A 110 2.86 8.70 31.84
CA GLN A 110 2.00 8.77 30.65
C GLN A 110 2.46 7.83 29.53
N LEU A 111 3.34 6.87 29.84
CA LEU A 111 3.89 5.92 28.87
C LEU A 111 3.07 4.64 28.70
N VAL A 112 1.96 4.52 29.45
CA VAL A 112 1.01 3.40 29.37
C VAL A 112 0.28 3.47 28.03
N LYS A 113 0.18 2.33 27.33
CA LYS A 113 -0.58 2.22 26.07
C LYS A 113 -2.06 2.48 26.30
N SER A 114 -2.70 3.09 25.32
CA SER A 114 -4.16 3.27 25.35
C SER A 114 -4.90 1.95 25.17
N PHE A 115 -6.18 1.96 25.51
CA PHE A 115 -7.11 0.85 25.31
C PHE A 115 -7.12 0.29 23.87
N ASP A 116 -6.84 1.11 22.86
CA ASP A 116 -6.81 0.71 21.45
C ASP A 116 -5.82 -0.45 21.17
N TYR A 117 -4.74 -0.54 21.94
CA TYR A 117 -3.74 -1.61 21.81
C TYR A 117 -4.29 -2.99 22.25
N THR A 118 -5.37 -3.04 23.04
CA THR A 118 -6.03 -4.30 23.43
C THR A 118 -6.58 -5.07 22.21
N PHE A 119 -6.85 -4.38 21.10
CA PHE A 119 -7.29 -5.03 19.86
C PHE A 119 -6.17 -5.80 19.15
N MET A 120 -4.91 -5.56 19.52
CA MET A 120 -3.74 -6.29 19.03
C MET A 120 -3.36 -7.46 19.95
N GLU A 121 -3.89 -7.54 21.18
CA GLU A 121 -3.58 -8.63 22.12
C GLU A 121 -3.91 -10.04 21.58
N PRO A 122 -4.98 -10.27 20.79
CA PRO A 122 -5.19 -11.58 20.17
C PRO A 122 -4.05 -12.01 19.24
N TRP A 123 -3.25 -11.06 18.74
CA TRP A 123 -2.11 -11.31 17.87
C TRP A 123 -0.80 -11.31 18.64
N LEU A 124 -0.43 -10.15 19.22
CA LEU A 124 0.88 -9.89 19.82
C LEU A 124 0.91 -10.16 21.34
N LYS A 125 -0.24 -10.58 21.90
CA LYS A 125 -0.45 -10.78 23.34
C LYS A 125 0.10 -9.58 24.12
N THR A 126 0.99 -9.83 25.08
CA THR A 126 1.64 -8.81 25.89
C THR A 126 3.14 -8.69 25.60
N GLY A 127 3.53 -8.72 24.32
CA GLY A 127 4.91 -8.48 23.86
C GLY A 127 5.40 -7.04 24.03
N LEU A 128 6.59 -6.72 23.52
CA LEU A 128 7.25 -5.43 23.76
C LEU A 128 6.41 -4.20 23.35
N LEU A 129 5.64 -4.30 22.26
CA LEU A 129 4.75 -3.24 21.79
C LEU A 129 3.61 -2.98 22.77
N THR A 130 2.84 -4.01 23.11
CA THR A 130 1.55 -3.90 23.83
C THR A 130 1.69 -3.88 25.34
N SER A 131 2.76 -4.49 25.88
CA SER A 131 3.01 -4.55 27.33
C SER A 131 3.20 -3.17 27.97
N ASN A 132 2.91 -3.11 29.28
CA ASN A 132 3.04 -1.91 30.10
C ASN A 132 3.90 -2.17 31.36
N ASN A 133 4.30 -1.08 32.03
CA ASN A 133 4.88 -1.08 33.37
C ASN A 133 6.11 -2.01 33.53
N ALA A 134 6.09 -2.89 34.53
CA ALA A 134 7.21 -3.75 34.89
C ALA A 134 7.56 -4.77 33.81
N LYS A 135 6.55 -5.45 33.23
CA LYS A 135 6.77 -6.43 32.15
C LYS A 135 7.52 -5.77 30.99
N TRP A 136 7.04 -4.62 30.52
CA TRP A 136 7.71 -3.89 29.45
C TRP A 136 9.17 -3.52 29.80
N ARG A 137 9.44 -3.00 30.99
CA ARG A 137 10.81 -2.62 31.39
C ARG A 137 11.76 -3.82 31.38
N THR A 138 11.30 -4.96 31.89
CA THR A 138 12.07 -6.20 31.89
C THR A 138 12.35 -6.66 30.46
N ARG A 139 11.32 -6.73 29.60
CA ARG A 139 11.46 -7.11 28.19
C ARG A 139 12.39 -6.18 27.43
N ARG A 140 12.20 -4.86 27.55
CA ARG A 140 13.04 -3.86 26.88
C ARG A 140 14.50 -4.02 27.30
N ARG A 141 14.78 -4.21 28.59
CA ARG A 141 16.14 -4.41 29.09
C ARG A 141 16.78 -5.69 28.54
N LEU A 142 16.03 -6.78 28.47
CA LEU A 142 16.52 -8.06 27.94
C LEU A 142 16.83 -7.98 26.44
N ILE A 143 16.00 -7.28 25.67
CA ILE A 143 16.07 -7.29 24.20
C ILE A 143 17.03 -6.24 23.62
N THR A 144 17.16 -5.07 24.27
CA THR A 144 17.98 -3.94 23.76
C THR A 144 19.42 -4.33 23.33
N PRO A 145 20.15 -5.20 24.05
CA PRO A 145 21.50 -5.60 23.66
C PRO A 145 21.60 -6.26 22.27
N SER A 146 20.54 -6.94 21.82
CA SER A 146 20.50 -7.64 20.53
C SER A 146 20.51 -6.68 19.33
N PHE A 147 20.19 -5.40 19.54
CA PHE A 147 20.04 -4.39 18.47
C PHE A 147 21.06 -3.24 18.54
N HIS A 148 21.87 -3.16 19.60
CA HIS A 148 22.85 -2.08 19.80
C HIS A 148 24.30 -2.58 19.71
N ASN A 149 24.51 -3.87 19.50
CA ASN A 149 25.85 -4.45 19.41
C ASN A 149 26.43 -4.23 18.00
N THR A 150 27.51 -3.48 17.90
CA THR A 150 28.20 -3.17 16.64
C THR A 150 28.61 -4.40 15.83
N GLN A 151 28.91 -5.51 16.50
CA GLN A 151 29.29 -6.75 15.82
C GLN A 151 28.09 -7.53 15.25
N LEU A 152 26.89 -7.37 15.82
CA LEU A 152 25.66 -7.93 15.23
C LEU A 152 25.22 -7.13 14.00
N LEU A 153 25.43 -5.80 14.02
CA LEU A 153 25.14 -4.94 12.87
C LEU A 153 25.94 -5.35 11.61
N HIS A 154 27.19 -5.79 11.78
CA HIS A 154 27.98 -6.32 10.65
C HIS A 154 27.36 -7.59 10.05
N ASN A 155 26.83 -8.50 10.88
CA ASN A 155 26.15 -9.69 10.37
C ASN A 155 24.84 -9.34 9.68
N PHE A 156 24.07 -8.38 10.23
CA PHE A 156 22.86 -7.88 9.59
C PHE A 156 23.16 -7.28 8.21
N MET A 157 24.26 -6.55 8.06
CA MET A 157 24.66 -6.01 6.77
C MET A 157 24.90 -7.09 5.70
N LEU A 158 25.43 -8.25 6.07
CA LEU A 158 25.59 -9.38 5.13
C LEU A 158 24.23 -9.87 4.64
N ILE A 159 23.30 -10.07 5.57
CA ILE A 159 21.91 -10.52 5.29
C ILE A 159 21.19 -9.48 4.43
N PHE A 160 21.30 -8.20 4.76
CA PHE A 160 20.68 -7.11 4.00
C PHE A 160 21.20 -7.08 2.56
N ASN A 161 22.51 -7.25 2.36
CA ASN A 161 23.10 -7.35 1.02
C ASN A 161 22.56 -8.55 0.25
N GLU A 162 22.53 -9.72 0.86
CA GLU A 162 22.05 -10.95 0.23
C GLU A 162 20.59 -10.86 -0.18
N GLN A 163 19.71 -10.50 0.76
CA GLN A 163 18.28 -10.42 0.50
C GLN A 163 17.91 -9.28 -0.46
N SER A 164 18.61 -8.15 -0.41
CA SER A 164 18.43 -7.07 -1.38
C SER A 164 18.91 -7.45 -2.79
N CYS A 165 19.92 -8.31 -2.90
CA CYS A 165 20.36 -8.88 -4.19
C CYS A 165 19.30 -9.83 -4.77
N VAL A 166 18.70 -10.68 -3.94
CA VAL A 166 17.58 -11.55 -4.36
C VAL A 166 16.42 -10.70 -4.86
N PHE A 167 16.05 -9.66 -4.11
CA PHE A 167 15.00 -8.71 -4.47
C PHE A 167 15.24 -8.08 -5.84
N ALA A 168 16.44 -7.55 -6.10
CA ALA A 168 16.78 -6.97 -7.39
C ALA A 168 16.73 -8.01 -8.53
N LYS A 169 17.29 -9.21 -8.35
CA LYS A 169 17.21 -10.26 -9.38
C LYS A 169 15.76 -10.61 -9.74
N ARG A 170 14.87 -10.69 -8.74
CA ARG A 170 13.44 -10.95 -8.97
C ARG A 170 12.75 -9.85 -9.77
N LEU A 171 13.08 -8.59 -9.47
CA LEU A 171 12.57 -7.46 -10.24
C LEU A 171 13.11 -7.47 -11.68
N GLU A 172 14.39 -7.81 -11.87
CA GLU A 172 15.00 -7.95 -13.20
C GLU A 172 14.31 -9.05 -14.02
N GLU A 173 14.04 -10.22 -13.42
CA GLU A 173 13.27 -11.30 -14.05
C GLU A 173 11.87 -10.83 -14.47
N CYS A 174 11.17 -10.07 -13.63
CA CYS A 174 9.85 -9.53 -13.91
C CYS A 174 9.85 -8.51 -15.05
N ILE A 175 10.92 -7.71 -15.17
CA ILE A 175 11.10 -6.73 -16.25
C ILE A 175 11.44 -7.45 -17.57
N ARG A 176 12.36 -8.43 -17.53
CA ARG A 176 12.79 -9.18 -18.73
C ARG A 176 11.67 -10.05 -19.33
N ASN A 177 10.78 -10.57 -18.50
CA ASN A 177 9.70 -11.47 -18.91
C ASN A 177 8.39 -10.74 -19.30
N GLY A 178 8.35 -9.40 -19.25
CA GLY A 178 7.17 -8.59 -19.54
C GLY A 178 7.37 -7.63 -20.73
N GLU A 179 6.31 -7.43 -21.51
CA GLU A 179 6.22 -6.38 -22.55
C GLU A 179 6.74 -5.03 -22.01
N GLU A 180 7.53 -4.30 -22.79
CA GLU A 180 8.34 -3.09 -22.44
C GLU A 180 7.62 -1.90 -21.76
N MET A 181 6.38 -2.04 -21.27
CA MET A 181 5.58 -0.95 -20.71
C MET A 181 4.51 -1.36 -19.66
N LYS A 182 4.77 -2.38 -18.81
CA LYS A 182 3.93 -2.66 -17.62
C LYS A 182 4.52 -1.98 -16.38
N ALA A 183 3.68 -1.23 -15.65
CA ALA A 183 4.02 -0.71 -14.34
C ALA A 183 3.73 -1.78 -13.28
N TYR A 184 4.64 -1.91 -12.31
CA TYR A 184 4.56 -2.92 -11.26
C TYR A 184 4.38 -2.22 -9.90
N ASP A 185 3.52 -2.79 -9.06
CA ASP A 185 3.43 -2.40 -7.65
C ASP A 185 4.65 -2.98 -6.92
N LEU A 186 5.50 -2.12 -6.37
CA LEU A 186 6.72 -2.54 -5.66
C LEU A 186 6.42 -3.02 -4.24
N TYR A 187 5.30 -2.62 -3.63
CA TYR A 187 5.02 -2.89 -2.23
C TYR A 187 5.05 -4.40 -1.90
N PRO A 188 4.39 -5.30 -2.66
CA PRO A 188 4.41 -6.73 -2.34
C PRO A 188 5.84 -7.33 -2.37
N TYR A 189 6.67 -6.92 -3.32
CA TYR A 189 8.04 -7.41 -3.44
C TYR A 189 8.94 -6.90 -2.31
N ILE A 190 8.81 -5.62 -1.98
CA ILE A 190 9.50 -4.99 -0.84
C ILE A 190 9.09 -5.69 0.46
N SER A 191 7.79 -5.89 0.70
CA SER A 191 7.29 -6.55 1.91
C SER A 191 7.84 -7.96 2.07
N THR A 192 7.92 -8.75 1.00
CA THR A 192 8.54 -10.09 1.06
C THR A 192 10.04 -10.03 1.31
N CYS A 193 10.76 -9.04 0.76
CA CYS A 193 12.19 -8.84 1.02
C CYS A 193 12.45 -8.51 2.49
N THR A 194 11.73 -7.52 3.04
CA THR A 194 11.86 -7.14 4.45
C THR A 194 11.48 -8.26 5.41
N LEU A 195 10.57 -9.16 5.00
CA LEU A 195 10.19 -10.33 5.78
C LEU A 195 11.34 -11.35 5.85
N ASP A 196 11.98 -11.64 4.72
CA ASP A 196 13.16 -12.52 4.70
C ASP A 196 14.30 -11.91 5.52
N ILE A 197 14.49 -10.59 5.43
CA ILE A 197 15.51 -9.87 6.19
C ILE A 197 15.28 -10.01 7.69
N ILE A 198 14.09 -9.72 8.22
CA ILE A 198 13.87 -9.83 9.67
C ILE A 198 13.89 -11.28 10.14
N ALA A 199 13.39 -12.22 9.34
CA ALA A 199 13.39 -13.63 9.69
C ALA A 199 14.83 -14.18 9.78
N GLU A 200 15.70 -13.79 8.86
CA GLU A 200 17.09 -14.23 8.87
C GLU A 200 17.91 -13.45 9.92
N ALA A 201 17.80 -12.12 9.97
CA ALA A 201 18.58 -11.28 10.86
C ALA A 201 18.20 -11.45 12.34
N ALA A 202 16.92 -11.54 12.68
CA ALA A 202 16.47 -11.60 14.08
C ALA A 202 16.07 -13.02 14.53
N MET A 203 15.64 -13.90 13.62
CA MET A 203 15.17 -15.25 13.96
C MET A 203 16.12 -16.36 13.52
N ASP A 204 17.21 -16.03 12.81
CA ASP A 204 18.16 -17.00 12.22
C ASP A 204 17.45 -18.08 11.38
N LYS A 205 16.45 -17.64 10.59
CA LYS A 205 15.62 -18.51 9.76
C LYS A 205 15.44 -17.96 8.35
N HIS A 206 15.86 -18.76 7.38
CA HIS A 206 15.54 -18.51 5.97
C HIS A 206 14.09 -18.90 5.67
N VAL A 207 13.24 -17.92 5.33
CA VAL A 207 11.81 -18.13 5.02
C VAL A 207 11.55 -18.23 3.51
N ASP A 208 12.41 -17.66 2.68
CA ASP A 208 12.30 -17.60 1.21
C ASP A 208 10.96 -16.99 0.75
N ALA A 209 10.49 -15.95 1.44
CA ALA A 209 9.25 -15.26 1.14
C ALA A 209 9.25 -14.65 -0.27
N GLN A 210 10.42 -14.20 -0.75
CA GLN A 210 10.59 -13.61 -2.07
C GLN A 210 10.39 -14.58 -3.24
N SER A 211 10.49 -15.90 -3.04
CA SER A 211 10.23 -16.91 -4.07
C SER A 211 8.79 -16.87 -4.62
N SER A 212 7.86 -16.37 -3.82
CA SER A 212 6.43 -16.31 -4.13
C SER A 212 6.03 -15.22 -5.13
N GLY A 213 6.97 -14.41 -5.61
CA GLY A 213 6.70 -13.32 -6.57
C GLY A 213 5.78 -12.23 -5.99
N GLY A 214 5.93 -11.94 -4.69
CA GLY A 214 5.11 -10.95 -3.97
C GLY A 214 3.79 -11.49 -3.41
N LYS A 215 3.49 -12.80 -3.54
CA LYS A 215 2.28 -13.44 -3.01
C LYS A 215 2.61 -14.34 -1.83
N ASN A 216 2.83 -13.74 -0.67
CA ASN A 216 3.16 -14.46 0.55
C ASN A 216 2.00 -14.43 1.55
N GLU A 217 1.58 -15.60 2.02
CA GLU A 217 0.42 -15.77 2.92
C GLU A 217 0.58 -15.00 4.24
N PHE A 218 1.80 -14.94 4.80
CA PHE A 218 2.07 -14.20 6.04
C PHE A 218 1.96 -12.69 5.83
N VAL A 219 2.49 -12.17 4.72
CA VAL A 219 2.40 -10.74 4.36
C VAL A 219 0.94 -10.35 4.13
N GLU A 220 0.18 -11.15 3.38
CA GLU A 220 -1.23 -10.91 3.11
C GLU A 220 -2.08 -10.95 4.39
N ALA A 221 -1.85 -11.96 5.26
CA ALA A 221 -2.53 -12.08 6.55
C ALA A 221 -2.22 -10.89 7.47
N THR A 222 -0.96 -10.45 7.51
CA THR A 222 -0.51 -9.27 8.27
C THR A 222 -1.27 -8.01 7.81
N GLY A 223 -1.27 -7.74 6.50
CA GLY A 223 -1.98 -6.61 5.93
C GLY A 223 -3.50 -6.67 6.22
N ARG A 224 -4.08 -7.87 6.19
CA ARG A 224 -5.51 -8.06 6.47
C ARG A 224 -5.86 -7.82 7.94
N VAL A 225 -5.08 -8.37 8.87
CA VAL A 225 -5.25 -8.15 10.31
C VAL A 225 -5.10 -6.67 10.66
N CYS A 226 -4.09 -5.99 10.09
CA CYS A 226 -3.92 -4.54 10.26
C CYS A 226 -5.13 -3.75 9.77
N CYS A 227 -5.72 -4.12 8.62
CA CYS A 227 -6.94 -3.49 8.12
C CYS A 227 -8.13 -3.69 9.07
N ILE A 228 -8.31 -4.89 9.62
CA ILE A 228 -9.39 -5.22 10.55
C ILE A 228 -9.22 -4.44 11.86
N ILE A 229 -8.01 -4.41 12.44
CA ILE A 229 -7.72 -3.68 13.69
C ILE A 229 -7.95 -2.19 13.49
N ASN A 230 -7.44 -1.59 12.41
CA ASN A 230 -7.70 -0.19 12.09
C ASN A 230 -9.19 0.10 11.91
N HIS A 231 -9.96 -0.84 11.35
CA HIS A 231 -11.41 -0.70 11.22
C HIS A 231 -12.12 -0.76 12.59
N ARG A 232 -11.66 -1.65 13.48
CA ARG A 232 -12.18 -1.81 14.84
C ARG A 232 -11.90 -0.59 15.71
N ILE A 233 -10.68 -0.03 15.66
CA ILE A 233 -10.34 1.24 16.33
C ILE A 233 -11.34 2.33 15.92
N ARG A 234 -11.69 2.38 14.64
CA ARG A 234 -12.65 3.35 14.08
C ARG A 234 -14.13 2.97 14.27
N SER A 235 -14.47 1.90 14.96
CA SER A 235 -15.86 1.45 15.09
C SER A 235 -16.17 1.13 16.55
N PRO A 236 -16.61 2.10 17.39
CA PRO A 236 -16.76 1.89 18.82
C PRO A 236 -17.76 0.80 19.19
N TRP A 237 -18.76 0.59 18.34
CA TRP A 237 -19.72 -0.50 18.47
C TRP A 237 -19.10 -1.90 18.30
N MET A 238 -17.89 -2.00 17.74
CA MET A 238 -17.07 -3.21 17.64
C MET A 238 -16.02 -3.35 18.76
N TRP A 239 -15.93 -2.40 19.70
CA TRP A 239 -14.93 -2.50 20.78
C TRP A 239 -15.21 -3.66 21.74
N PRO A 240 -16.46 -3.92 22.17
CA PRO A 240 -16.76 -5.08 23.00
C PRO A 240 -16.40 -6.38 22.27
N ALA A 241 -15.46 -7.14 22.83
CA ALA A 241 -14.93 -8.36 22.21
C ALA A 241 -16.05 -9.33 21.82
N TRP A 242 -17.01 -9.58 22.72
CA TRP A 242 -18.13 -10.47 22.47
C TRP A 242 -19.01 -10.06 21.26
N ILE A 243 -19.11 -8.78 20.93
CA ILE A 243 -19.79 -8.33 19.71
C ILE A 243 -18.91 -8.67 18.52
N PHE A 244 -17.66 -8.23 18.57
CA PHE A 244 -16.71 -8.34 17.48
C PHE A 244 -16.46 -9.79 17.06
N ASP A 245 -16.28 -10.70 18.01
CA ASP A 245 -16.02 -12.13 17.78
C ASP A 245 -17.18 -12.83 17.05
N ARG A 246 -18.39 -12.27 17.12
CA ARG A 246 -19.59 -12.77 16.41
C ARG A 246 -19.75 -12.17 15.01
N LEU A 247 -19.03 -11.09 14.69
CA LEU A 247 -19.08 -10.46 13.37
C LEU A 247 -18.23 -11.26 12.36
N PRO A 248 -18.55 -11.17 11.05
CA PRO A 248 -17.70 -11.75 10.00
C PRO A 248 -16.24 -11.30 10.10
N LEU A 249 -15.98 -10.03 10.42
CA LEU A 249 -14.62 -9.49 10.59
C LEU A 249 -13.86 -10.11 11.76
N GLY A 250 -14.55 -10.47 12.86
CA GLY A 250 -13.90 -11.12 14.00
C GLY A 250 -13.52 -12.57 13.70
N ARG A 251 -14.40 -13.29 12.99
CA ARG A 251 -14.10 -14.65 12.50
C ARG A 251 -12.95 -14.64 11.50
N GLU A 252 -12.96 -13.69 10.58
CA GLU A 252 -11.87 -13.49 9.63
C GLU A 252 -10.56 -13.15 10.34
N GLN A 253 -10.56 -12.27 11.34
CA GLN A 253 -9.35 -12.02 12.14
C GLN A 253 -8.83 -13.32 12.77
N ALA A 254 -9.69 -14.12 13.38
CA ALA A 254 -9.30 -15.37 14.00
C ALA A 254 -8.71 -16.39 13.00
N GLU A 255 -9.18 -16.41 11.74
CA GLU A 255 -8.60 -17.23 10.68
C GLU A 255 -7.21 -16.75 10.29
N GLN A 256 -7.04 -15.44 10.05
CA GLN A 256 -5.75 -14.86 9.70
C GLN A 256 -4.72 -15.04 10.83
N LEU A 257 -5.13 -14.93 12.10
CA LEU A 257 -4.24 -15.15 13.24
C LEU A 257 -3.69 -16.57 13.31
N LYS A 258 -4.41 -17.59 12.82
CA LYS A 258 -3.88 -18.97 12.75
C LYS A 258 -2.66 -19.06 11.84
N ILE A 259 -2.66 -18.31 10.74
CA ILE A 259 -1.54 -18.23 9.79
C ILE A 259 -0.35 -17.56 10.48
N LEU A 260 -0.58 -16.38 11.05
CA LEU A 260 0.47 -15.58 11.71
C LEU A 260 1.13 -16.36 12.86
N HIS A 261 0.32 -16.90 13.79
CA HIS A 261 0.82 -17.72 14.90
C HIS A 261 1.40 -19.05 14.43
N GLY A 262 0.94 -19.59 13.29
CA GLY A 262 1.49 -20.80 12.69
C GLY A 262 2.93 -20.60 12.25
N VAL A 263 3.21 -19.50 11.55
CA VAL A 263 4.56 -19.14 11.09
C VAL A 263 5.49 -18.91 12.30
N SER A 264 5.08 -18.08 13.26
CA SER A 264 5.90 -17.80 14.44
C SER A 264 6.22 -19.04 15.26
N ARG A 265 5.23 -19.94 15.49
CA ARG A 265 5.48 -21.21 16.19
C ARG A 265 6.47 -22.09 15.44
N LYS A 266 6.33 -22.22 14.12
CA LYS A 266 7.25 -23.02 13.30
C LYS A 266 8.69 -22.48 13.39
N ILE A 267 8.87 -21.16 13.35
CA ILE A 267 10.19 -20.53 13.50
C ILE A 267 10.79 -20.88 14.87
N ILE A 268 10.00 -20.77 15.94
CA ILE A 268 10.45 -21.07 17.31
C ILE A 268 10.78 -22.56 17.47
N GLU A 269 9.92 -23.46 16.99
CA GLU A 269 10.12 -24.91 17.07
C GLU A 269 11.37 -25.35 16.32
N ASP A 270 11.53 -24.90 15.07
CA ASP A 270 12.70 -25.19 14.24
C ASP A 270 13.98 -24.69 14.93
N ARG A 271 13.96 -23.45 15.46
CA ARG A 271 15.14 -22.87 16.10
C ARG A 271 15.47 -23.54 17.44
N LEU A 272 14.46 -23.85 18.24
CA LEU A 272 14.64 -24.55 19.51
C LEU A 272 15.29 -25.92 19.33
N ALA A 273 14.90 -26.66 18.28
CA ALA A 273 15.51 -27.94 17.95
C ALA A 273 17.01 -27.80 17.62
N THR A 274 17.37 -26.83 16.78
CA THR A 274 18.78 -26.55 16.44
C THR A 274 19.56 -26.05 17.66
N PHE A 275 19.01 -25.11 18.43
CA PHE A 275 19.64 -24.53 19.61
C PHE A 275 19.97 -25.59 20.68
N ASN A 276 19.06 -26.54 20.91
CA ASN A 276 19.30 -27.65 21.84
C ASN A 276 20.37 -28.61 21.33
N ALA A 277 20.35 -28.97 20.05
CA ALA A 277 21.39 -29.80 19.45
C ALA A 277 22.77 -29.16 19.56
N GLU A 278 22.87 -27.85 19.33
CA GLU A 278 24.12 -27.09 19.44
C GLU A 278 24.64 -27.03 20.88
N ASN A 279 23.77 -26.77 21.86
CA ASN A 279 24.15 -26.77 23.27
C ASN A 279 24.72 -28.14 23.72
N ILE A 280 24.11 -29.25 23.29
CA ILE A 280 24.59 -30.61 23.59
C ILE A 280 26.00 -30.85 23.00
N THR A 281 26.28 -30.34 21.80
CA THR A 281 27.62 -30.50 21.18
C THR A 281 28.70 -29.60 21.81
N SER A 282 28.32 -28.43 22.35
CA SER A 282 29.27 -27.45 22.91
C SER A 282 29.83 -27.81 24.30
N ASP A 283 29.22 -28.77 25.00
CA ASP A 283 29.70 -29.30 26.29
C ASP A 283 30.96 -30.18 26.15
N SER A 284 31.42 -30.45 24.92
CA SER A 284 32.64 -31.20 24.58
C SER A 284 33.95 -30.38 24.53
N GLY A 285 33.97 -29.18 25.12
CA GLY A 285 35.23 -28.48 25.46
C GLY A 285 35.69 -27.37 24.50
N LYS A 286 34.87 -26.93 23.55
CA LYS A 286 35.10 -25.67 22.82
C LYS A 286 33.96 -24.70 23.10
N LYS A 287 34.15 -23.83 24.11
CA LYS A 287 33.35 -22.61 24.29
C LYS A 287 33.62 -21.65 23.12
N VAL A 288 33.04 -21.94 21.96
CA VAL A 288 32.82 -20.93 20.93
C VAL A 288 31.85 -19.94 21.55
N THR A 289 32.30 -18.71 21.79
CA THR A 289 31.45 -17.61 22.27
C THR A 289 30.51 -17.23 21.13
N ARG A 290 29.49 -18.07 20.90
CA ARG A 290 28.48 -17.87 19.87
C ARG A 290 27.58 -16.74 20.34
N ARG A 291 27.66 -15.60 19.65
CA ARG A 291 26.93 -14.39 20.04
C ARG A 291 25.50 -14.53 19.54
N LEU A 292 24.58 -14.63 20.49
CA LEU A 292 23.18 -14.98 20.30
C LEU A 292 22.48 -13.94 19.41
N VAL A 293 21.80 -14.42 18.36
CA VAL A 293 20.82 -13.64 17.59
C VAL A 293 19.62 -13.32 18.51
N PHE A 294 18.73 -12.39 18.14
CA PHE A 294 17.59 -11.99 18.98
C PHE A 294 16.79 -13.20 19.51
N LEU A 295 16.37 -14.13 18.67
CA LEU A 295 15.64 -15.33 19.11
C LEU A 295 16.48 -16.21 20.05
N ASP A 296 17.77 -16.40 19.76
CA ASP A 296 18.67 -17.15 20.64
C ASP A 296 18.79 -16.52 22.04
N SER A 297 18.79 -15.19 22.09
CA SER A 297 18.84 -14.47 23.36
C SER A 297 17.60 -14.75 24.21
N LEU A 298 16.43 -14.89 23.59
CA LEU A 298 15.18 -15.25 24.26
C LEU A 298 15.18 -16.72 24.70
N LEU A 299 15.63 -17.63 23.83
CA LEU A 299 15.76 -19.06 24.14
C LEU A 299 16.74 -19.32 25.30
N ALA A 300 17.83 -18.57 25.37
CA ALA A 300 18.77 -18.65 26.50
C ALA A 300 18.12 -18.22 27.83
N GLN A 301 17.20 -17.24 27.82
CA GLN A 301 16.46 -16.84 29.03
C GLN A 301 15.41 -17.89 29.44
N MET A 302 14.87 -18.65 28.50
CA MET A 302 13.99 -19.80 28.78
C MET A 302 14.71 -20.86 29.62
N ASN A 303 15.96 -21.16 29.28
CA ASN A 303 16.79 -22.11 30.05
C ASN A 303 17.09 -21.62 31.48
N SER A 304 17.00 -20.31 31.73
CA SER A 304 17.12 -19.72 33.06
C SER A 304 15.78 -19.52 33.78
N GLU A 305 14.69 -20.13 33.27
CA GLU A 305 13.32 -20.04 33.76
C GLU A 305 12.76 -18.60 33.85
N GLN A 306 13.35 -17.66 33.12
CA GLN A 306 12.89 -16.26 33.11
C GLN A 306 11.76 -16.02 32.11
N LEU A 307 11.68 -16.81 31.04
CA LEU A 307 10.69 -16.69 29.97
C LEU A 307 10.03 -18.04 29.69
N THR A 308 8.72 -18.03 29.45
CA THR A 308 7.98 -19.20 28.94
C THR A 308 8.01 -19.27 27.40
N LEU A 309 7.61 -20.39 26.81
CA LEU A 309 7.46 -20.50 25.35
C LEU A 309 6.43 -19.49 24.81
N ASP A 310 5.33 -19.29 25.54
CA ASP A 310 4.32 -18.29 25.22
C ASP A 310 4.94 -16.90 25.17
N ASP A 311 5.74 -16.55 26.18
CA ASP A 311 6.46 -15.28 26.27
C ASP A 311 7.46 -15.05 25.13
N ILE A 312 8.05 -16.11 24.58
CA ILE A 312 8.93 -16.03 23.41
C ILE A 312 8.09 -15.79 22.17
N GLN A 313 6.96 -16.51 22.04
CA GLN A 313 6.04 -16.31 20.94
C GLN A 313 5.50 -14.89 20.87
N GLU A 314 5.17 -14.25 22.01
CA GLU A 314 4.72 -12.84 22.04
C GLU A 314 5.75 -11.91 21.38
N GLU A 315 7.03 -12.12 21.66
CA GLU A 315 8.11 -11.29 21.14
C GLU A 315 8.42 -11.64 19.68
N VAL A 316 8.41 -12.91 19.29
CA VAL A 316 8.58 -13.31 17.89
C VAL A 316 7.46 -12.74 17.01
N ASP A 317 6.19 -12.86 17.44
CA ASP A 317 5.05 -12.26 16.74
C ASP A 317 5.22 -10.73 16.62
N THR A 318 5.68 -10.07 17.68
CA THR A 318 5.91 -8.61 17.71
C THR A 318 7.00 -8.20 16.71
N PHE A 319 8.17 -8.84 16.76
CA PHE A 319 9.31 -8.45 15.92
C PHE A 319 9.13 -8.85 14.46
N MET A 320 8.53 -10.02 14.19
CA MET A 320 8.17 -10.41 12.81
C MET A 320 7.22 -9.39 12.19
N PHE A 321 6.26 -8.85 12.94
CA PHE A 321 5.37 -7.80 12.44
C PHE A 321 6.09 -6.46 12.27
N GLU A 322 6.64 -5.92 13.37
CA GLU A 322 7.14 -4.54 13.41
C GLU A 322 8.35 -4.33 12.50
N GLY A 323 9.23 -5.33 12.38
CA GLY A 323 10.47 -5.24 11.61
C GLY A 323 10.29 -5.28 10.09
N HIS A 324 9.22 -5.91 9.57
CA HIS A 324 9.00 -5.98 8.11
C HIS A 324 8.00 -4.94 7.59
N ASP A 325 6.80 -4.84 8.17
CA ASP A 325 5.69 -4.06 7.58
C ASP A 325 6.00 -2.56 7.58
N THR A 326 6.61 -2.06 8.67
CA THR A 326 6.97 -0.63 8.80
C THR A 326 8.15 -0.25 7.89
N THR A 327 9.16 -1.12 7.79
CA THR A 327 10.31 -0.95 6.91
C THR A 327 9.88 -1.00 5.43
N ALA A 328 9.01 -1.94 5.06
CA ALA A 328 8.47 -2.04 3.71
C ALA A 328 7.70 -0.77 3.30
N ALA A 329 6.88 -0.22 4.21
CA ALA A 329 6.21 1.06 3.98
C ALA A 329 7.23 2.21 3.79
N ALA A 330 8.30 2.27 4.59
CA ALA A 330 9.34 3.29 4.46
C ALA A 330 10.09 3.21 3.13
N ILE A 331 10.52 2.01 2.70
CA ILE A 331 11.17 1.77 1.40
C ILE A 331 10.21 2.18 0.28
N ASN A 332 8.96 1.72 0.32
CA ASN A 332 7.97 2.02 -0.71
C ASN A 332 7.69 3.52 -0.84
N PHE A 333 7.50 4.24 0.27
CA PHE A 333 7.29 5.69 0.24
C PHE A 333 8.53 6.45 -0.26
N THR A 334 9.72 6.00 0.09
CA THR A 334 10.98 6.59 -0.40
C THR A 334 11.13 6.37 -1.90
N CYS A 335 10.92 5.15 -2.40
CA CYS A 335 10.89 4.84 -3.83
C CYS A 335 9.88 5.71 -4.60
N TYR A 336 8.67 5.84 -4.05
CA TYR A 336 7.62 6.67 -4.62
C TYR A 336 8.05 8.14 -4.74
N LEU A 337 8.65 8.71 -3.68
CA LEU A 337 9.10 10.10 -3.65
C LEU A 337 10.32 10.32 -4.56
N ILE A 338 11.29 9.42 -4.58
CA ILE A 338 12.45 9.48 -5.49
C ILE A 338 11.98 9.49 -6.95
N GLY A 339 11.13 8.54 -7.34
CA GLY A 339 10.65 8.48 -8.73
C GLY A 339 9.69 9.62 -9.10
N SER A 340 9.15 10.36 -8.11
CA SER A 340 8.33 11.55 -8.33
C SER A 340 9.16 12.83 -8.47
N HIS A 341 10.46 12.77 -8.17
CA HIS A 341 11.37 13.92 -8.18
C HIS A 341 12.66 13.57 -8.95
N PRO A 342 12.66 13.68 -10.30
CA PRO A 342 13.79 13.27 -11.14
C PRO A 342 15.13 13.92 -10.77
N ASN A 343 15.10 15.17 -10.30
CA ASN A 343 16.30 15.88 -9.85
C ASN A 343 16.90 15.26 -8.58
N VAL A 344 16.05 14.82 -7.64
CA VAL A 344 16.49 14.11 -6.43
C VAL A 344 17.04 12.74 -6.81
N GLN A 345 16.34 12.01 -7.68
CA GLN A 345 16.81 10.73 -8.19
C GLN A 345 18.17 10.82 -8.87
N ALA A 346 18.40 11.83 -9.70
CA ALA A 346 19.68 12.05 -10.36
C ALA A 346 20.83 12.30 -9.36
N LYS A 347 20.58 13.07 -8.30
CA LYS A 347 21.56 13.30 -7.22
C LYS A 347 21.85 12.02 -6.45
N VAL A 348 20.83 11.25 -6.07
CA VAL A 348 21.00 9.93 -5.42
C VAL A 348 21.81 8.98 -6.29
N HIS A 349 21.51 8.90 -7.59
CA HIS A 349 22.26 8.05 -8.51
C HIS A 349 23.73 8.48 -8.60
N ALA A 350 24.00 9.79 -8.69
CA ALA A 350 25.35 10.32 -8.75
C ALA A 350 26.15 10.03 -7.47
N GLU A 351 25.54 10.15 -6.29
CA GLU A 351 26.17 9.79 -5.01
C GLU A 351 26.55 8.31 -4.97
N ILE A 352 25.59 7.42 -5.28
CA ILE A 352 25.83 5.98 -5.27
C ILE A 352 26.88 5.60 -6.33
N ASP A 353 26.84 6.19 -7.53
CA ASP A 353 27.85 5.94 -8.57
C ASP A 353 29.25 6.34 -8.14
N GLY A 354 29.38 7.44 -7.39
CA GLY A 354 30.65 7.87 -6.81
C GLY A 354 31.19 6.87 -5.79
N ILE A 355 30.35 6.41 -4.86
CA ILE A 355 30.75 5.48 -3.77
C ILE A 355 31.18 4.12 -4.33
N PHE A 356 30.42 3.58 -5.28
CA PHE A 356 30.69 2.24 -5.82
C PHE A 356 31.73 2.25 -6.96
N SER A 357 32.15 3.42 -7.45
CA SER A 357 33.22 3.59 -8.44
C SER A 357 33.08 2.68 -9.68
N GLY A 358 31.84 2.35 -10.06
CA GLY A 358 31.51 1.49 -11.21
C GLY A 358 31.34 0.00 -10.90
N ASP A 359 31.75 -0.51 -9.74
CA ASP A 359 31.44 -1.89 -9.32
C ASP A 359 30.07 -1.94 -8.64
N LYS A 360 29.04 -2.17 -9.47
CA LYS A 360 27.64 -2.16 -9.04
C LYS A 360 27.18 -3.47 -8.40
N GLU A 361 28.02 -4.51 -8.43
CA GLU A 361 27.68 -5.85 -7.97
C GLU A 361 28.24 -6.13 -6.58
N ARG A 362 29.36 -5.50 -6.19
CA ARG A 362 29.95 -5.71 -4.86
C ARG A 362 28.96 -5.43 -3.71
N PRO A 363 29.06 -6.15 -2.58
CA PRO A 363 28.32 -5.81 -1.36
C PRO A 363 28.62 -4.39 -0.87
N CYS A 364 27.60 -3.73 -0.31
CA CYS A 364 27.72 -2.48 0.42
C CYS A 364 28.39 -2.73 1.77
N THR A 365 29.41 -1.95 2.11
CA THR A 365 30.06 -1.98 3.44
C THR A 365 29.45 -0.94 4.37
N MET A 366 29.88 -0.94 5.63
CA MET A 366 29.44 0.04 6.63
C MET A 366 29.97 1.44 6.31
N GLU A 367 31.19 1.52 5.78
CA GLU A 367 31.80 2.77 5.34
C GLU A 367 31.05 3.36 4.13
N ASP A 368 30.59 2.51 3.20
CA ASP A 368 29.74 2.95 2.10
C ASP A 368 28.44 3.55 2.64
N ALA A 369 27.74 2.83 3.52
CA ALA A 369 26.48 3.28 4.10
C ALA A 369 26.63 4.61 4.87
N GLN A 370 27.74 4.78 5.59
CA GLN A 370 28.08 6.05 6.25
C GLN A 370 28.38 7.20 5.27
N SER A 371 28.79 6.88 4.05
CA SER A 371 29.10 7.86 3.00
C SER A 371 27.87 8.29 2.19
N MET A 372 26.71 7.63 2.36
CA MET A 372 25.45 7.91 1.65
C MET A 372 24.68 9.09 2.28
N ILE A 373 25.31 10.24 2.37
CA ILE A 373 24.82 11.41 3.11
C ILE A 373 23.55 12.00 2.47
N TYR A 374 23.48 12.07 1.14
CA TYR A 374 22.33 12.60 0.42
C TYR A 374 21.15 11.61 0.43
N LEU A 375 21.40 10.31 0.21
CA LEU A 375 20.38 9.29 0.33
C LEU A 375 19.79 9.23 1.75
N ASP A 376 20.60 9.41 2.79
CA ASP A 376 20.12 9.52 4.18
C ASP A 376 19.14 10.71 4.34
N ALA A 377 19.50 11.85 3.78
CA ALA A 377 18.65 13.04 3.79
C ALA A 377 17.33 12.81 3.03
N VAL A 378 17.37 12.09 1.91
CA VAL A 378 16.19 11.68 1.13
C VAL A 378 15.28 10.76 1.94
N ILE A 379 15.85 9.77 2.63
CA ILE A 379 15.12 8.84 3.51
C ILE A 379 14.46 9.60 4.67
N LYS A 380 15.19 10.48 5.35
CA LYS A 380 14.68 11.29 6.45
C LYS A 380 13.54 12.18 6.00
N GLU A 381 13.70 12.89 4.88
CA GLU A 381 12.63 13.72 4.32
C GLU A 381 11.43 12.88 3.87
N SER A 382 11.66 11.66 3.38
CA SER A 382 10.57 10.75 3.01
C SER A 382 9.73 10.36 4.22
N MET A 383 10.36 9.99 5.34
CA MET A 383 9.66 9.71 6.60
C MET A 383 9.05 10.95 7.25
N ARG A 384 9.57 12.15 6.96
CA ARG A 384 8.94 13.41 7.39
C ARG A 384 7.59 13.60 6.67
N VAL A 385 7.59 13.51 5.34
CA VAL A 385 6.42 13.77 4.49
C VAL A 385 5.39 12.63 4.57
N LEU A 386 5.87 11.39 4.58
CA LEU A 386 5.09 10.14 4.60
C LEU A 386 5.62 9.22 5.71
N PRO A 387 5.35 9.50 6.99
CA PRO A 387 5.75 8.63 8.08
C PRO A 387 4.99 7.28 7.98
N PRO A 388 5.69 6.13 8.05
CA PRO A 388 5.06 4.80 8.09
C PRO A 388 4.03 4.68 9.22
N VAL A 389 4.36 5.23 10.40
CA VAL A 389 3.46 5.32 11.56
C VAL A 389 3.09 6.78 11.82
N PRO A 390 1.87 7.22 11.47
CA PRO A 390 1.49 8.64 11.54
C PRO A 390 1.14 9.12 12.96
N PHE A 391 0.82 8.22 13.89
CA PHE A 391 0.60 8.54 15.30
C PHE A 391 0.74 7.29 16.16
N VAL A 392 0.99 7.49 17.46
CA VAL A 392 0.94 6.43 18.47
C VAL A 392 0.16 6.89 19.70
N MET A 393 -0.51 5.96 20.39
CA MET A 393 -1.46 6.29 21.45
C MET A 393 -0.94 5.93 22.85
N ARG A 394 -1.31 6.76 23.83
CA ARG A 394 -1.04 6.60 25.26
C ARG A 394 -2.29 6.92 26.07
N GLU A 395 -2.31 6.57 27.34
CA GLU A 395 -3.38 6.93 28.27
C GLU A 395 -2.85 7.78 29.42
N ALA A 396 -3.54 8.90 29.68
CA ALA A 396 -3.26 9.74 30.83
C ALA A 396 -3.54 8.98 32.16
N GLN A 397 -2.52 8.65 32.93
CA GLN A 397 -2.65 7.89 34.18
C GLN A 397 -3.03 8.76 35.40
N GLU A 398 -2.85 10.08 35.29
CA GLU A 398 -3.23 11.07 36.28
C GLU A 398 -3.63 12.39 35.59
N ASP A 399 -4.29 13.28 36.32
CA ASP A 399 -4.54 14.64 35.84
C ASP A 399 -3.20 15.38 35.77
N PHE A 400 -2.92 16.06 34.65
CA PHE A 400 -1.70 16.87 34.49
C PHE A 400 -1.94 18.11 33.64
N ILE A 401 -1.06 19.10 33.77
CA ILE A 401 -1.13 20.34 32.99
C ILE A 401 -0.22 20.21 31.77
N CYS A 402 -0.77 20.46 30.58
CA CYS A 402 -0.06 20.54 29.32
C CYS A 402 -0.41 21.88 28.65
N ASN A 403 0.59 22.75 28.48
CA ASN A 403 0.44 24.07 27.84
C ASN A 403 -0.77 24.87 28.38
N GLY A 404 -0.92 24.91 29.71
CA GLY A 404 -2.00 25.62 30.41
C GLY A 404 -3.36 24.91 30.42
N GLN A 405 -3.49 23.74 29.79
CA GLN A 405 -4.71 22.92 29.78
C GLN A 405 -4.57 21.75 30.77
N THR A 406 -5.63 21.49 31.55
CA THR A 406 -5.67 20.30 32.42
C THR A 406 -6.16 19.10 31.64
N ILE A 407 -5.26 18.15 31.36
CA ILE A 407 -5.60 16.85 30.78
C ILE A 407 -6.04 15.92 31.91
N ARG A 408 -7.22 15.33 31.80
CA ARG A 408 -7.82 14.45 32.80
C ARG A 408 -7.33 13.01 32.67
N LYS A 409 -7.19 12.32 33.80
CA LYS A 409 -6.95 10.88 33.86
C LYS A 409 -7.94 10.09 32.99
N GLY A 410 -7.43 9.07 32.29
CA GLY A 410 -8.17 8.21 31.37
C GLY A 410 -8.44 8.83 30.00
N THR A 411 -7.83 9.99 29.70
CA THR A 411 -7.87 10.59 28.36
C THR A 411 -6.84 9.92 27.45
N THR A 412 -7.24 9.58 26.23
CA THR A 412 -6.33 9.04 25.23
C THR A 412 -5.49 10.16 24.63
N LEU A 413 -4.17 10.02 24.77
CA LEU A 413 -3.16 10.94 24.24
C LEU A 413 -2.61 10.38 22.94
N TYR A 414 -2.66 11.18 21.88
CA TYR A 414 -2.13 10.87 20.58
C TYR A 414 -0.83 11.66 20.37
N ILE A 415 0.26 10.92 20.21
CA ILE A 415 1.53 11.47 19.71
C ILE A 415 1.36 11.56 18.20
N PHE A 416 1.09 12.77 17.69
CA PHE A 416 0.74 12.95 16.28
C PHE A 416 1.98 13.19 15.43
N ILE A 417 2.73 12.12 15.13
CA ILE A 417 3.99 12.16 14.36
C ILE A 417 3.80 12.94 13.06
N TYR A 418 2.73 12.67 12.31
CA TYR A 418 2.44 13.41 11.07
C TYR A 418 2.22 14.91 11.31
N GLY A 419 1.54 15.30 12.39
CA GLY A 419 1.32 16.70 12.74
C GLY A 419 2.61 17.42 13.12
N VAL A 420 3.44 16.78 13.95
CA VAL A 420 4.75 17.30 14.36
C VAL A 420 5.69 17.48 13.16
N HIS A 421 5.73 16.50 12.25
CA HIS A 421 6.51 16.58 11.01
C HIS A 421 5.97 17.61 10.01
N TYR A 422 4.72 18.06 10.18
CA TYR A 422 4.07 19.09 9.39
C TYR A 422 4.16 20.49 10.04
N ASP A 423 4.77 20.62 11.22
CA ASP A 423 4.91 21.91 11.90
C ASP A 423 5.81 22.84 11.08
N SER A 424 5.21 23.90 10.54
CA SER A 424 5.93 24.85 9.68
C SER A 424 6.96 25.71 10.41
N ASN A 425 6.90 25.77 11.74
CA ASN A 425 7.95 26.41 12.54
C ASN A 425 9.25 25.59 12.51
N ALA A 426 9.12 24.26 12.51
CA ALA A 426 10.26 23.35 12.38
C ALA A 426 10.64 23.09 10.90
N PHE A 427 9.65 23.01 10.01
CA PHE A 427 9.83 22.69 8.59
C PHE A 427 9.07 23.67 7.68
N PRO A 428 9.69 24.80 7.29
CA PRO A 428 9.06 25.78 6.41
C PRO A 428 8.59 25.17 5.09
N GLN A 429 7.36 25.46 4.63
CA GLN A 429 6.72 24.76 3.50
C GLN A 429 6.62 23.23 3.73
N PRO A 430 5.91 22.79 4.79
CA PRO A 430 5.97 21.41 5.27
C PRO A 430 5.43 20.38 4.26
N GLU A 431 4.59 20.78 3.31
CA GLU A 431 4.12 19.90 2.22
C GLU A 431 5.15 19.61 1.13
N ARG A 432 6.21 20.41 1.03
CA ARG A 432 7.24 20.24 -0.01
C ARG A 432 8.21 19.16 0.42
N PHE A 433 8.44 18.18 -0.46
CA PHE A 433 9.51 17.21 -0.35
C PHE A 433 10.84 17.90 -0.72
N ASP A 434 11.69 18.10 0.28
CA ASP A 434 12.98 18.78 0.13
C ASP A 434 14.08 18.11 0.98
N PRO A 435 14.85 17.17 0.38
CA PRO A 435 15.95 16.50 1.08
C PRO A 435 17.03 17.45 1.61
N ASP A 436 17.16 18.66 1.04
CA ASP A 436 18.21 19.61 1.46
C ASP A 436 18.01 20.08 2.92
N ARG A 437 16.82 19.88 3.51
CA ARG A 437 16.52 20.07 4.95
C ARG A 437 17.31 19.19 5.91
N PHE A 438 17.82 18.06 5.42
CA PHE A 438 18.62 17.10 6.17
C PHE A 438 20.02 16.91 5.59
N TYR A 439 20.29 17.43 4.38
CA TYR A 439 21.60 17.36 3.72
C TYR A 439 22.48 18.59 3.98
N GLN A 440 21.94 19.79 3.72
CA GLN A 440 22.64 21.07 3.84
C GLN A 440 21.73 22.08 4.57
N SER A 441 21.21 21.65 5.71
CA SER A 441 20.24 22.47 6.45
C SER A 441 20.88 23.76 6.94
N PRO A 442 20.28 24.94 6.67
CA PRO A 442 20.72 26.20 7.29
C PRO A 442 20.33 26.28 8.77
N VAL A 443 19.39 25.45 9.22
CA VAL A 443 18.98 25.30 10.61
C VAL A 443 19.58 24.01 11.14
N THR A 444 20.45 24.08 12.15
CA THR A 444 21.04 22.85 12.71
C THR A 444 19.95 22.02 13.39
N ASP A 445 20.13 20.70 13.48
CA ASP A 445 19.20 19.85 14.26
C ASP A 445 19.15 20.26 15.75
N GLU A 446 20.14 21.03 16.22
CA GLU A 446 20.22 21.62 17.56
C GLU A 446 19.32 22.85 17.73
N GLU A 447 19.09 23.62 16.67
CA GLU A 447 18.15 24.75 16.64
C GLU A 447 16.69 24.28 16.52
N ARG A 448 16.48 23.05 16.01
CA ARG A 448 15.16 22.41 16.00
C ARG A 448 14.86 21.83 17.38
N SER A 449 13.58 21.80 17.76
CA SER A 449 13.17 21.03 18.94
C SER A 449 13.67 19.58 18.79
N PRO A 450 14.23 18.95 19.85
CA PRO A 450 14.70 17.56 19.78
C PRO A 450 13.56 16.56 19.51
N TYR A 451 12.31 17.02 19.55
CA TYR A 451 11.11 16.25 19.22
C TYR A 451 10.46 16.71 17.90
N ALA A 452 11.11 17.54 17.09
CA ALA A 452 10.58 18.02 15.81
C ALA A 452 10.60 16.92 14.72
N PHE A 453 11.57 16.01 14.76
CA PHE A 453 11.66 14.88 13.84
C PHE A 453 11.75 13.57 14.63
N ILE A 454 10.65 12.81 14.63
CA ILE A 454 10.48 11.61 15.45
C ILE A 454 9.84 10.45 14.68
N PRO A 455 10.37 10.07 13.50
CA PRO A 455 9.81 8.97 12.71
C PRO A 455 9.80 7.64 13.48
N PHE A 456 10.72 7.48 14.44
CA PHE A 456 10.87 6.32 15.31
C PHE A 456 10.34 6.55 16.73
N SER A 457 9.44 7.52 16.92
CA SER A 457 9.02 8.04 18.22
C SER A 457 10.21 8.58 19.05
N ALA A 458 9.98 8.95 20.30
CA ALA A 458 11.01 9.42 21.22
C ALA A 458 10.82 8.88 22.65
N GLY A 459 11.80 9.16 23.52
CA GLY A 459 11.81 8.73 24.92
C GLY A 459 12.05 7.24 25.11
N SER A 460 11.71 6.72 26.29
CA SER A 460 12.01 5.33 26.66
C SER A 460 11.20 4.29 25.88
N ARG A 461 10.11 4.70 25.23
CA ARG A 461 9.25 3.87 24.36
C ARG A 461 9.48 4.16 22.87
N ASN A 462 10.70 4.57 22.50
CA ASN A 462 11.12 4.72 21.10
C ASN A 462 11.32 3.35 20.40
N CYS A 463 11.43 3.36 19.08
CA CYS A 463 11.79 2.17 18.31
C CYS A 463 13.13 1.59 18.83
N ILE A 464 13.24 0.26 18.83
CA ILE A 464 14.43 -0.45 19.30
C ILE A 464 15.48 -0.67 18.20
N GLU A 465 15.05 -0.74 16.93
CA GLU A 465 15.84 -1.20 15.77
C GLU A 465 16.46 -0.08 14.92
N ARG A 466 16.44 1.17 15.40
CA ARG A 466 16.69 2.41 14.62
C ARG A 466 17.86 2.40 13.63
N ILE A 467 18.94 1.66 13.89
CA ILE A 467 20.14 1.61 13.03
C ILE A 467 20.04 0.51 11.98
N ALA A 468 19.47 -0.65 12.31
CA ALA A 468 19.35 -1.79 11.40
C ALA A 468 18.40 -1.46 10.24
N ASP A 469 17.26 -0.82 10.55
CA ASP A 469 16.22 -0.45 9.58
C ASP A 469 16.71 0.55 8.54
N GLN A 470 17.60 1.48 8.95
CA GLN A 470 18.17 2.46 8.03
C GLN A 470 19.09 1.79 7.02
N ILE A 471 19.92 0.84 7.46
CA ILE A 471 20.91 0.15 6.61
C ILE A 471 20.21 -0.77 5.61
N ASP A 472 19.21 -1.53 6.02
CA ASP A 472 18.40 -2.32 5.08
C ASP A 472 17.75 -1.41 4.02
N LEU A 473 17.12 -0.31 4.47
CA LEU A 473 16.53 0.69 3.59
C LEU A 473 17.56 1.26 2.60
N PHE A 474 18.79 1.57 3.02
CA PHE A 474 19.87 1.98 2.11
C PHE A 474 20.18 0.91 1.06
N ILE A 475 20.41 -0.33 1.51
CA ILE A 475 20.89 -1.41 0.64
C ILE A 475 19.81 -1.81 -0.38
N SER A 476 18.56 -1.92 0.07
CA SER A 476 17.39 -2.15 -0.79
C SER A 476 17.29 -1.07 -1.87
N LEU A 477 17.50 0.21 -1.53
CA LEU A 477 17.46 1.33 -2.47
C LEU A 477 18.64 1.35 -3.45
N ILE A 478 19.85 0.95 -3.01
CA ILE A 478 21.03 0.83 -3.89
C ILE A 478 20.77 -0.22 -4.98
N ARG A 479 20.22 -1.38 -4.61
CA ARG A 479 19.98 -2.46 -5.58
C ARG A 479 18.88 -2.08 -6.58
N LEU A 480 17.92 -1.26 -6.17
CA LEU A 480 16.94 -0.66 -7.09
C LEU A 480 17.53 0.32 -8.11
N ARG A 481 18.74 0.86 -7.88
CA ARG A 481 19.45 1.73 -8.83
C ARG A 481 19.75 1.03 -10.16
N GLN A 482 19.87 -0.31 -10.16
CA GLN A 482 20.13 -1.08 -11.38
C GLN A 482 19.02 -0.91 -12.41
N PHE A 483 17.81 -0.57 -11.98
CA PHE A 483 16.68 -0.25 -12.86
C PHE A 483 16.75 1.22 -13.28
N THR A 484 17.15 1.42 -14.53
CA THR A 484 17.43 2.75 -15.10
C THR A 484 16.18 3.63 -15.11
N ARG A 485 16.06 4.44 -14.05
CA ARG A 485 14.99 5.42 -13.74
C ARG A 485 13.72 4.75 -13.20
N LEU A 486 13.52 4.84 -11.89
CA LEU A 486 12.21 4.71 -11.28
C LEU A 486 11.29 5.81 -11.83
N TYR A 487 10.54 5.52 -12.88
CA TYR A 487 9.42 6.37 -13.30
C TYR A 487 8.24 6.05 -12.38
N SER A 488 8.15 6.71 -11.22
CA SER A 488 7.15 6.31 -10.22
C SER A 488 5.75 6.83 -10.52
N ILE A 489 5.59 7.77 -11.45
CA ILE A 489 4.27 8.33 -11.72
C ILE A 489 3.60 7.53 -12.85
N THR A 490 3.33 6.27 -12.52
CA THR A 490 2.22 5.54 -13.11
C THR A 490 1.15 5.36 -12.03
N LEU A 491 0.01 5.95 -12.27
CA LEU A 491 -1.12 5.89 -11.36
C LEU A 491 -1.94 4.65 -11.69
N LEU A 492 -1.80 3.59 -10.91
CA LEU A 492 -2.55 2.34 -11.11
C LEU A 492 -3.76 2.28 -10.18
N ASP A 493 -4.88 1.78 -10.72
CA ASP A 493 -6.10 1.44 -9.97
C ASP A 493 -6.63 2.53 -9.03
N ILE A 494 -6.51 3.81 -9.43
CA ILE A 494 -6.99 4.92 -8.61
C ILE A 494 -8.52 4.93 -8.60
N LYS A 495 -9.11 4.87 -7.40
CA LYS A 495 -10.55 5.06 -7.24
C LYS A 495 -10.91 6.52 -7.52
N GLU A 496 -12.08 6.76 -8.11
CA GLU A 496 -12.61 8.10 -8.40
C GLU A 496 -12.47 9.10 -7.23
N CYS A 497 -12.74 8.62 -6.01
CA CYS A 497 -12.66 9.41 -4.79
C CYS A 497 -11.23 9.83 -4.37
N GLN A 498 -10.18 9.14 -4.85
CA GLN A 498 -8.76 9.40 -4.57
C GLN A 498 -8.12 10.38 -5.56
N LEU A 499 -8.68 10.48 -6.77
CA LEU A 499 -8.10 11.20 -7.90
C LEU A 499 -7.66 12.63 -7.55
N ASN A 500 -8.56 13.44 -7.00
CA ASN A 500 -8.29 14.84 -6.61
C ASN A 500 -7.11 14.96 -5.62
N PHE A 501 -6.98 14.02 -4.69
CA PHE A 501 -5.93 14.08 -3.68
C PHE A 501 -4.55 13.85 -4.28
N ILE A 502 -4.43 12.79 -5.09
CA ILE A 502 -3.17 12.40 -5.69
C ILE A 502 -2.70 13.49 -6.65
N LEU A 503 -3.59 13.98 -7.54
CA LEU A 503 -3.26 14.99 -8.55
C LEU A 503 -2.81 16.34 -7.98
N LYS A 504 -3.14 16.65 -6.72
CA LYS A 504 -2.66 17.88 -6.05
C LYS A 504 -1.23 17.77 -5.52
N ARG A 505 -0.69 16.56 -5.42
CA ARG A 505 0.62 16.27 -4.80
C ARG A 505 1.66 15.79 -5.81
N ILE A 506 1.22 15.25 -6.93
CA ILE A 506 2.12 14.84 -8.00
C ILE A 506 2.29 15.93 -9.04
N ASN A 507 3.48 16.00 -9.61
CA ASN A 507 3.70 16.76 -10.82
C ASN A 507 3.12 15.99 -12.01
N LEU A 508 1.98 16.47 -12.54
CA LEU A 508 1.28 15.83 -13.67
C LEU A 508 2.15 15.72 -14.92
N ASN A 509 3.16 16.58 -15.08
CA ASN A 509 4.07 16.53 -16.22
C ASN A 509 4.93 15.26 -16.24
N LEU A 510 5.03 14.55 -15.12
CA LEU A 510 5.80 13.30 -15.00
C LEU A 510 4.94 12.04 -15.20
N LEU A 511 3.62 12.19 -15.35
CA LEU A 511 2.69 11.08 -15.52
C LEU A 511 2.82 10.48 -16.92
N THR A 512 3.32 9.25 -17.02
CA THR A 512 3.49 8.54 -18.30
C THR A 512 2.35 7.57 -18.58
N SER A 513 1.72 7.02 -17.54
CA SER A 513 0.55 6.17 -17.68
C SER A 513 -0.41 6.23 -16.48
N PHE A 514 -1.68 5.92 -16.72
CA PHE A 514 -2.76 6.04 -15.74
C PHE A 514 -3.81 4.95 -15.99
N SER A 515 -3.97 4.04 -15.03
CA SER A 515 -5.03 3.05 -15.00
C SER A 515 -6.09 3.47 -13.99
N PHE A 516 -7.33 3.42 -14.43
CA PHE A 516 -8.46 3.96 -13.69
C PHE A 516 -9.53 2.90 -13.48
N ASN A 517 -9.70 2.51 -12.22
CA ASN A 517 -10.62 1.45 -11.82
C ASN A 517 -11.77 2.01 -10.98
N ILE A 518 -12.92 2.17 -11.61
CA ILE A 518 -14.15 2.54 -10.91
C ILE A 518 -15.09 1.36 -10.85
N LYS A 519 -15.05 0.65 -9.72
CA LYS A 519 -16.06 -0.38 -9.37
C LYS A 519 -17.44 0.22 -9.05
N ARG A 520 -17.53 1.49 -8.62
CA ARG A 520 -18.77 2.21 -8.29
C ARG A 520 -18.62 3.70 -8.65
N TYR A 521 -19.27 4.11 -9.72
CA TYR A 521 -19.22 5.48 -10.26
C TYR A 521 -20.27 6.36 -9.57
N ASP A 522 -19.86 7.48 -8.96
CA ASP A 522 -20.77 8.41 -8.28
C ASP A 522 -21.20 9.53 -9.23
N ASP A 523 -22.44 9.49 -9.72
CA ASP A 523 -22.96 10.47 -10.69
C ASP A 523 -22.86 11.92 -10.17
N ARG A 524 -22.78 12.14 -8.85
CA ARG A 524 -22.59 13.48 -8.25
C ARG A 524 -21.19 14.05 -8.50
N ARG A 525 -20.20 13.22 -8.85
CA ARG A 525 -18.79 13.59 -8.98
C ARG A 525 -18.31 13.68 -10.44
N ILE A 526 -19.15 13.33 -11.41
CA ILE A 526 -18.84 13.31 -12.85
C ILE A 526 -18.07 14.53 -13.32
N GLN A 527 -18.60 15.73 -13.05
CA GLN A 527 -17.99 16.97 -13.52
C GLN A 527 -16.57 17.15 -12.96
N THR A 528 -16.38 16.79 -11.70
CA THR A 528 -15.09 16.87 -11.03
C THR A 528 -14.12 15.82 -11.58
N THR A 529 -14.58 14.58 -11.75
CA THR A 529 -13.81 13.47 -12.33
C THR A 529 -13.39 13.79 -13.77
N ASN A 530 -14.32 14.25 -14.61
CA ASN A 530 -14.04 14.67 -15.99
C ASN A 530 -13.02 15.82 -16.05
N LYS A 531 -13.12 16.81 -15.16
CA LYS A 531 -12.13 17.90 -15.08
C LYS A 531 -10.71 17.37 -14.85
N TYR A 532 -10.55 16.41 -13.94
CA TYR A 532 -9.25 15.84 -13.60
C TYR A 532 -8.70 14.92 -14.69
N LEU A 533 -9.54 14.05 -15.24
CA LEU A 533 -9.15 13.19 -16.35
C LEU A 533 -8.75 14.01 -17.59
N ARG A 534 -9.45 15.10 -17.90
CA ARG A 534 -9.01 16.05 -18.94
C ARG A 534 -7.64 16.65 -18.64
N SER A 535 -7.39 17.01 -17.37
CA SER A 535 -6.08 17.53 -16.95
C SER A 535 -4.95 16.50 -17.10
N ILE A 536 -5.24 15.21 -16.99
CA ILE A 536 -4.28 14.11 -17.18
C ILE A 536 -4.01 13.89 -18.67
N VAL A 537 -5.08 13.75 -19.45
CA VAL A 537 -5.00 13.37 -20.87
C VAL A 537 -4.43 14.49 -21.75
N SER A 538 -4.47 15.73 -21.25
CA SER A 538 -3.82 16.91 -21.88
C SER A 538 -2.32 17.03 -21.59
N GLN A 539 -1.73 16.15 -20.77
CA GLN A 539 -0.30 16.20 -20.48
C GLN A 539 0.51 15.62 -21.64
N LEU A 540 1.53 16.35 -22.09
CA LEU A 540 2.38 15.97 -23.24
C LEU A 540 3.08 14.62 -23.08
N ASN A 541 3.45 14.26 -21.85
CA ASN A 541 4.19 13.03 -21.55
C ASN A 541 3.28 11.81 -21.31
N PHE A 542 1.95 11.99 -21.33
CA PHE A 542 1.00 10.94 -21.00
C PHE A 542 0.78 10.00 -22.20
N ARG A 543 1.23 8.75 -22.08
CA ARG A 543 1.25 7.79 -23.19
C ARG A 543 0.20 6.69 -23.09
N LYS A 544 -0.11 6.20 -21.89
CA LYS A 544 -0.98 5.03 -21.72
C LYS A 544 -2.15 5.30 -20.77
N MET A 545 -3.35 4.91 -21.19
CA MET A 545 -4.55 4.96 -20.37
C MET A 545 -5.27 3.62 -20.35
N GLU A 546 -5.69 3.16 -19.17
CA GLU A 546 -6.54 1.99 -19.02
C GLU A 546 -7.85 2.37 -18.31
N PHE A 547 -8.97 2.03 -18.92
CA PHE A 547 -10.31 2.20 -18.37
C PHE A 547 -10.87 0.88 -17.86
N ASN A 548 -11.28 0.88 -16.60
CA ASN A 548 -12.00 -0.20 -15.95
C ASN A 548 -13.18 0.40 -15.17
N LEU A 549 -14.26 0.76 -15.85
CA LEU A 549 -15.55 1.11 -15.25
C LEU A 549 -16.47 -0.12 -15.38
N LYS A 550 -17.69 -0.04 -14.86
CA LYS A 550 -18.74 -1.02 -15.16
C LYS A 550 -19.96 -0.26 -15.69
N ASN A 551 -20.70 -0.88 -16.60
CA ASN A 551 -21.98 -0.42 -17.16
C ASN A 551 -21.87 0.72 -18.20
N GLU A 552 -21.03 0.60 -19.23
CA GLU A 552 -21.05 1.42 -20.47
C GLU A 552 -20.90 2.95 -20.25
N ARG A 553 -20.21 3.35 -19.18
CA ARG A 553 -20.17 4.77 -18.76
C ARG A 553 -19.04 5.58 -19.40
N ILE A 554 -18.22 4.96 -20.26
CA ILE A 554 -17.19 5.67 -21.03
C ILE A 554 -17.77 6.77 -21.93
N SER A 555 -19.03 6.59 -22.38
CA SER A 555 -19.82 7.58 -23.11
C SER A 555 -20.01 8.92 -22.38
N LYS A 556 -19.98 8.91 -21.04
CA LYS A 556 -20.12 10.12 -20.20
C LYS A 556 -18.80 10.86 -20.01
N PHE A 557 -17.68 10.26 -20.43
CA PHE A 557 -16.39 10.90 -20.38
C PHE A 557 -16.25 11.88 -21.54
N SER A 558 -15.78 13.09 -21.24
CA SER A 558 -15.69 14.16 -22.22
C SER A 558 -14.23 14.39 -22.62
N TRP A 559 -13.87 13.79 -23.74
CA TRP A 559 -12.52 13.78 -24.30
C TRP A 559 -12.09 15.19 -24.75
N PRO A 560 -10.88 15.65 -24.36
CA PRO A 560 -10.34 16.89 -24.89
C PRO A 560 -9.91 16.71 -26.36
N CYS A 561 -10.10 17.73 -27.20
CA CYS A 561 -9.53 17.74 -28.55
C CYS A 561 -7.99 17.76 -28.45
N ASN A 562 -7.31 16.82 -29.11
CA ASN A 562 -5.86 16.57 -29.04
C ASN A 562 -5.37 15.93 -27.73
N CYS A 563 -5.76 14.69 -27.50
CA CYS A 563 -5.19 13.83 -26.45
C CYS A 563 -3.77 13.37 -26.81
N SER A 564 -2.85 13.37 -25.83
CA SER A 564 -1.47 12.87 -26.02
C SER A 564 -1.34 11.34 -25.91
N ILE A 565 -2.45 10.64 -25.67
CA ILE A 565 -2.49 9.18 -25.46
C ILE A 565 -2.02 8.45 -26.71
N GLN A 566 -1.12 7.49 -26.51
CA GLN A 566 -0.59 6.59 -27.54
C GLN A 566 -1.14 5.16 -27.42
N TYR A 567 -1.53 4.75 -26.21
CA TYR A 567 -2.00 3.40 -25.91
C TYR A 567 -3.24 3.43 -25.01
N LEU A 568 -4.31 2.78 -25.45
CA LEU A 568 -5.60 2.75 -24.74
C LEU A 568 -6.07 1.31 -24.51
N ILE A 569 -6.40 0.98 -23.26
CA ILE A 569 -7.02 -0.29 -22.88
C ILE A 569 -8.43 -0.01 -22.36
N ILE A 570 -9.44 -0.70 -22.89
CA ILE A 570 -10.84 -0.58 -22.49
C ILE A 570 -11.33 -1.94 -22.01
N ASN A 571 -11.68 -2.04 -20.73
CA ASN A 571 -12.14 -3.29 -20.10
C ASN A 571 -13.67 -3.44 -20.05
N GLU A 572 -14.41 -2.70 -20.88
CA GLU A 572 -15.88 -2.60 -20.90
C GLU A 572 -16.43 -2.62 -22.31
N ASN A 573 -17.74 -2.89 -22.41
CA ASN A 573 -18.47 -2.69 -23.65
C ASN A 573 -18.41 -1.22 -24.07
N ILE A 574 -18.18 -0.98 -25.36
CA ILE A 574 -18.13 0.35 -25.95
C ILE A 574 -18.88 0.37 -27.27
N SER A 575 -19.75 1.36 -27.44
CA SER A 575 -20.43 1.55 -28.72
C SER A 575 -19.51 2.18 -29.77
N MET A 576 -19.77 1.86 -31.03
CA MET A 576 -18.99 2.36 -32.17
C MET A 576 -18.89 3.89 -32.26
N ASN A 577 -19.98 4.60 -31.96
CA ASN A 577 -19.99 6.05 -31.95
C ASN A 577 -19.02 6.64 -30.90
N ASN A 578 -18.94 6.00 -29.72
CA ASN A 578 -18.02 6.45 -28.68
C ASN A 578 -16.57 6.17 -29.07
N LEU A 579 -16.27 4.99 -29.60
CA LEU A 579 -14.92 4.66 -30.05
C LEU A 579 -14.43 5.60 -31.17
N SER A 580 -15.30 5.92 -32.14
CA SER A 580 -15.03 6.90 -33.18
C SER A 580 -14.73 8.30 -32.61
N ASN A 581 -15.52 8.75 -31.63
CA ASN A 581 -15.27 10.03 -30.94
C ASN A 581 -13.90 10.03 -30.23
N ILE A 582 -13.51 8.92 -29.59
CA ILE A 582 -12.21 8.78 -28.91
C ILE A 582 -11.07 8.93 -29.91
N LEU A 583 -11.16 8.19 -31.02
CA LEU A 583 -10.15 8.19 -32.08
C LEU A 583 -10.01 9.57 -32.71
N GLN A 584 -11.12 10.27 -32.96
CA GLN A 584 -11.10 11.65 -33.48
C GLN A 584 -10.46 12.63 -32.49
N CYS A 585 -10.64 12.44 -31.18
CA CYS A 585 -10.03 13.28 -30.17
C CYS A 585 -8.54 12.97 -29.92
N SER A 586 -8.04 11.82 -30.39
CA SER A 586 -6.73 11.27 -30.02
C SER A 586 -5.84 11.02 -31.26
N PRO A 587 -5.19 12.06 -31.80
CA PRO A 587 -4.40 11.96 -33.04
C PRO A 587 -3.13 11.11 -32.90
N HIS A 588 -2.64 10.89 -31.68
CA HIS A 588 -1.43 10.10 -31.39
C HIS A 588 -1.73 8.65 -30.97
N LEU A 589 -3.00 8.22 -31.00
CA LEU A 589 -3.40 6.91 -30.51
C LEU A 589 -3.01 5.80 -31.50
N HIS A 590 -1.96 5.04 -31.17
CA HIS A 590 -1.39 4.02 -32.04
C HIS A 590 -1.88 2.61 -31.72
N LYS A 591 -2.16 2.32 -30.45
CA LYS A 591 -2.54 0.97 -30.00
C LYS A 591 -3.81 0.99 -29.14
N ILE A 592 -4.75 0.09 -29.46
CA ILE A 592 -5.99 -0.10 -28.69
C ILE A 592 -6.15 -1.58 -28.32
N ILE A 593 -6.54 -1.84 -27.06
CA ILE A 593 -7.00 -3.16 -26.59
C ILE A 593 -8.42 -3.02 -26.05
N LEU A 594 -9.36 -3.74 -26.65
CA LEU A 594 -10.73 -3.89 -26.19
C LEU A 594 -10.86 -5.27 -25.54
N LYS A 595 -11.18 -5.35 -24.23
CA LYS A 595 -11.30 -6.66 -23.53
C LYS A 595 -12.74 -7.19 -23.42
N GLN A 596 -13.71 -6.48 -23.98
CA GLN A 596 -15.14 -6.77 -23.94
C GLN A 596 -15.78 -6.38 -25.28
N GLU A 597 -17.09 -6.64 -25.45
CA GLU A 597 -17.80 -6.55 -26.73
C GLU A 597 -18.00 -5.11 -27.25
N LEU A 598 -18.02 -4.98 -28.58
CA LEU A 598 -18.35 -3.73 -29.27
C LEU A 598 -19.86 -3.69 -29.52
N GLU A 599 -20.56 -2.72 -28.96
CA GLU A 599 -22.02 -2.61 -29.07
C GLU A 599 -22.46 -1.75 -30.27
N ASP A 600 -23.67 -2.01 -30.77
CA ASP A 600 -24.37 -1.18 -31.78
C ASP A 600 -23.74 -1.08 -33.18
N ILE A 601 -23.05 -2.12 -33.66
CA ILE A 601 -22.65 -2.17 -35.09
C ILE A 601 -23.89 -2.23 -36.01
N ILE A 602 -24.98 -2.85 -35.53
CA ILE A 602 -26.12 -3.30 -36.35
C ILE A 602 -27.15 -2.21 -36.69
N THR A 603 -27.12 -1.03 -36.06
CA THR A 603 -28.10 0.02 -36.37
C THR A 603 -27.48 1.20 -37.10
N ASN A 604 -27.54 1.13 -38.43
CA ASN A 604 -27.31 2.24 -39.35
C ASN A 604 -25.95 2.92 -39.17
N VAL A 605 -24.99 2.49 -39.99
CA VAL A 605 -24.03 3.41 -40.62
C VAL A 605 -24.82 4.41 -41.50
N SER A 606 -25.71 5.21 -40.89
CA SER A 606 -25.96 6.56 -41.35
C SER A 606 -24.90 7.42 -40.68
N LEU A 607 -23.65 7.25 -41.11
CA LEU A 607 -22.71 8.36 -41.09
C LEU A 607 -23.39 9.47 -41.90
N LYS A 608 -24.13 10.35 -41.22
CA LYS A 608 -24.67 11.60 -41.79
C LYS A 608 -23.54 12.60 -42.12
N SER A 609 -22.30 12.13 -42.28
CA SER A 609 -21.20 12.89 -42.84
C SER A 609 -20.88 12.34 -44.22
N THR A 610 -20.94 13.22 -45.21
CA THR A 610 -20.66 13.02 -46.63
C THR A 610 -19.21 12.61 -46.96
N ARG A 611 -18.42 12.16 -45.98
CA ARG A 611 -17.06 11.60 -46.14
C ARG A 611 -16.81 10.49 -45.10
N PRO A 612 -16.21 9.35 -45.49
CA PRO A 612 -15.73 8.34 -44.56
C PRO A 612 -14.60 8.91 -43.68
N ILE A 613 -14.67 8.64 -42.39
CA ILE A 613 -13.65 9.06 -41.41
C ILE A 613 -12.69 7.89 -41.24
N TYR A 614 -11.44 8.07 -41.67
CA TYR A 614 -10.37 7.07 -41.48
C TYR A 614 -9.55 7.38 -40.23
N PHE A 615 -8.99 6.34 -39.63
CA PHE A 615 -8.14 6.40 -38.45
C PHE A 615 -6.71 5.94 -38.77
N PRO A 616 -5.94 6.71 -39.55
CA PRO A 616 -4.59 6.34 -39.99
C PRO A 616 -3.57 6.31 -38.83
N GLN A 617 -3.90 6.88 -37.68
CA GLN A 617 -3.03 6.86 -36.51
C GLN A 617 -2.91 5.47 -35.86
N LEU A 618 -3.90 4.59 -36.06
CA LEU A 618 -3.98 3.29 -35.40
C LEU A 618 -3.14 2.25 -36.14
N THR A 619 -2.15 1.68 -35.46
CA THR A 619 -1.23 0.66 -36.01
C THR A 619 -1.42 -0.71 -35.35
N SER A 620 -2.05 -0.78 -34.18
CA SER A 620 -2.22 -2.02 -33.43
C SER A 620 -3.60 -2.09 -32.78
N LEU A 621 -4.35 -3.15 -33.09
CA LEU A 621 -5.70 -3.39 -32.54
C LEU A 621 -5.77 -4.80 -31.94
N THR A 622 -6.26 -4.90 -30.70
CA THR A 622 -6.56 -6.16 -30.04
C THR A 622 -8.00 -6.16 -29.54
N MET A 623 -8.76 -7.21 -29.84
CA MET A 623 -10.13 -7.40 -29.37
C MET A 623 -10.23 -8.75 -28.65
N GLU A 624 -10.67 -8.74 -27.39
CA GLU A 624 -10.85 -9.94 -26.55
C GLU A 624 -12.34 -10.17 -26.23
N LYS A 625 -12.76 -11.45 -26.16
CA LYS A 625 -14.10 -11.92 -25.78
C LYS A 625 -15.24 -11.32 -26.61
N TYR A 626 -15.17 -11.48 -27.93
CA TYR A 626 -16.23 -11.01 -28.83
C TYR A 626 -17.01 -12.16 -29.48
N SER A 627 -18.32 -11.95 -29.66
CA SER A 627 -19.27 -12.88 -30.30
C SER A 627 -19.69 -12.51 -31.73
N MET A 628 -19.11 -11.43 -32.29
CA MET A 628 -19.49 -10.88 -33.60
C MET A 628 -18.99 -11.70 -34.80
N THR A 629 -19.76 -11.68 -35.88
CA THR A 629 -19.42 -12.29 -37.17
C THR A 629 -18.42 -11.43 -37.97
N ILE A 630 -17.75 -12.03 -38.96
CA ILE A 630 -16.80 -11.33 -39.85
C ILE A 630 -17.45 -10.07 -40.47
N GLY A 631 -18.69 -10.19 -40.97
CA GLY A 631 -19.38 -9.09 -41.64
C GLY A 631 -19.71 -7.90 -40.74
N GLU A 632 -19.77 -8.10 -39.43
CA GLU A 632 -19.97 -7.02 -38.46
C GLU A 632 -18.65 -6.30 -38.14
N LEU A 633 -17.50 -6.98 -38.25
CA LEU A 633 -16.19 -6.40 -37.96
C LEU A 633 -15.59 -5.64 -39.15
N GLU A 634 -15.81 -6.11 -40.37
CA GLU A 634 -15.27 -5.52 -41.60
C GLU A 634 -15.50 -3.99 -41.73
N PRO A 635 -16.70 -3.44 -41.43
CA PRO A 635 -16.95 -2.00 -41.54
C PRO A 635 -16.09 -1.15 -40.60
N PHE A 636 -15.71 -1.67 -39.43
CA PHE A 636 -14.84 -0.94 -38.50
C PHE A 636 -13.38 -1.04 -38.92
N ILE A 637 -12.92 -2.25 -39.21
CA ILE A 637 -11.52 -2.53 -39.53
C ILE A 637 -11.11 -1.83 -40.85
N SER A 638 -12.04 -1.68 -41.80
CA SER A 638 -11.80 -0.93 -43.03
C SER A 638 -11.56 0.58 -42.81
N LEU A 639 -11.92 1.12 -41.63
CA LEU A 639 -11.60 2.50 -41.26
C LEU A 639 -10.16 2.67 -40.75
N THR A 640 -9.41 1.57 -40.58
CA THR A 640 -8.06 1.56 -39.99
C THR A 640 -7.00 1.00 -40.96
N PRO A 641 -6.75 1.65 -42.10
CA PRO A 641 -5.88 1.12 -43.17
C PRO A 641 -4.38 1.06 -42.80
N SER A 642 -4.00 1.66 -41.67
CA SER A 642 -2.62 1.73 -41.18
C SER A 642 -2.29 0.63 -40.15
N LEU A 643 -3.20 -0.32 -39.90
CA LEU A 643 -2.94 -1.44 -39.00
C LEU A 643 -1.76 -2.29 -39.50
N VAL A 644 -0.81 -2.52 -38.60
CA VAL A 644 0.33 -3.43 -38.74
C VAL A 644 0.10 -4.72 -37.94
N TYR A 645 -0.61 -4.61 -36.81
CA TYR A 645 -0.96 -5.74 -35.96
C TYR A 645 -2.46 -5.79 -35.65
N LEU A 646 -3.08 -6.93 -35.91
CA LEU A 646 -4.46 -7.21 -35.57
C LEU A 646 -4.52 -8.52 -34.79
N LYS A 647 -5.09 -8.48 -33.58
CA LYS A 647 -5.32 -9.67 -32.76
C LYS A 647 -6.77 -9.75 -32.34
N LEU A 648 -7.37 -10.92 -32.55
CA LEU A 648 -8.74 -11.17 -32.18
C LEU A 648 -8.85 -12.45 -31.32
N ILE A 649 -9.48 -12.36 -30.15
CA ILE A 649 -9.77 -13.48 -29.23
C ILE A 649 -11.29 -13.60 -29.05
N GLY A 650 -11.94 -14.68 -29.48
CA GLY A 650 -13.42 -14.75 -29.47
C GLY A 650 -14.02 -16.14 -29.71
N GLU A 651 -15.34 -16.21 -29.87
CA GLU A 651 -16.07 -17.45 -30.15
C GLU A 651 -15.92 -17.92 -31.61
N GLN A 652 -16.31 -19.17 -31.91
CA GLN A 652 -15.98 -19.91 -33.13
C GLN A 652 -16.55 -19.37 -34.46
N CYS A 653 -17.23 -18.22 -34.48
CA CYS A 653 -18.08 -17.74 -35.60
C CYS A 653 -17.34 -17.03 -36.75
N ILE A 654 -16.01 -17.16 -36.86
CA ILE A 654 -15.16 -16.23 -37.64
C ILE A 654 -14.31 -16.97 -38.69
N PHE A 655 -14.59 -18.25 -38.87
CA PHE A 655 -13.71 -19.12 -39.63
C PHE A 655 -14.01 -19.12 -41.14
N ASP A 656 -13.55 -18.08 -41.82
CA ASP A 656 -13.45 -18.02 -43.29
C ASP A 656 -12.12 -17.38 -43.67
N GLY A 657 -11.07 -18.21 -43.76
CA GLY A 657 -9.72 -17.75 -44.10
C GLY A 657 -9.66 -17.01 -45.43
N LYS A 658 -10.44 -17.48 -46.42
CA LYS A 658 -10.53 -16.87 -47.74
C LYS A 658 -11.14 -15.47 -47.66
N ARG A 659 -12.21 -15.28 -46.88
CA ARG A 659 -12.83 -13.97 -46.67
C ARG A 659 -11.89 -13.00 -45.96
N TRP A 660 -11.17 -13.46 -44.93
CA TRP A 660 -10.17 -12.63 -44.26
C TRP A 660 -9.01 -12.25 -45.17
N GLU A 661 -8.46 -13.19 -45.94
CA GLU A 661 -7.40 -12.90 -46.91
C GLU A 661 -7.85 -11.85 -47.93
N GLN A 662 -9.03 -12.03 -48.53
CA GLN A 662 -9.60 -11.05 -49.46
C GLN A 662 -9.82 -9.69 -48.81
N PHE A 663 -10.34 -9.67 -47.58
CA PHE A 663 -10.59 -8.44 -46.86
C PHE A 663 -9.28 -7.71 -46.50
N ILE A 664 -8.27 -8.43 -46.02
CA ILE A 664 -6.95 -7.91 -45.62
C ILE A 664 -6.22 -7.36 -46.85
N GLU A 665 -6.18 -8.10 -47.96
CA GLU A 665 -5.55 -7.65 -49.21
C GLU A 665 -6.13 -6.32 -49.72
N ILE A 666 -7.44 -6.12 -49.57
CA ILE A 666 -8.14 -4.94 -50.07
C ILE A 666 -8.04 -3.76 -49.08
N ASN A 667 -8.22 -4.01 -47.78
CA ASN A 667 -8.49 -2.94 -46.81
C ASN A 667 -7.32 -2.68 -45.85
N LEU A 668 -6.38 -3.62 -45.68
CA LEU A 668 -5.30 -3.57 -44.71
C LEU A 668 -3.93 -3.85 -45.35
N PRO A 669 -3.47 -2.99 -46.28
CA PRO A 669 -2.25 -3.25 -47.06
C PRO A 669 -0.96 -3.24 -46.21
N ASN A 670 -1.00 -2.71 -44.99
CA ASN A 670 0.14 -2.60 -44.08
C ASN A 670 0.18 -3.69 -43.00
N LEU A 671 -0.77 -4.64 -43.02
CA LEU A 671 -0.89 -5.64 -41.97
C LEU A 671 0.26 -6.66 -42.08
N ASP A 672 1.13 -6.66 -41.08
CA ASP A 672 2.29 -7.57 -41.00
C ASP A 672 1.92 -8.83 -40.21
N LYS A 673 1.09 -8.68 -39.17
CA LYS A 673 0.75 -9.78 -38.27
C LYS A 673 -0.73 -9.80 -37.91
N PHE A 674 -1.38 -10.92 -38.21
CA PHE A 674 -2.75 -11.22 -37.84
C PHE A 674 -2.79 -12.45 -36.92
N GLU A 675 -3.37 -12.31 -35.72
CA GLU A 675 -3.49 -13.40 -34.74
C GLU A 675 -4.95 -13.65 -34.38
N PHE A 676 -5.32 -14.93 -34.30
CA PHE A 676 -6.65 -15.35 -33.87
C PHE A 676 -6.55 -16.40 -32.75
N TYR A 677 -7.33 -16.22 -31.69
CA TYR A 677 -7.35 -17.10 -30.51
C TYR A 677 -8.77 -17.54 -30.15
N PHE A 678 -8.89 -18.78 -29.68
CA PHE A 678 -10.13 -19.38 -29.19
C PHE A 678 -10.11 -19.55 -27.68
N ASP A 679 -11.16 -19.11 -26.99
CA ASP A 679 -11.31 -19.36 -25.55
C ASP A 679 -11.76 -20.80 -25.26
N TYR A 680 -12.54 -21.42 -26.16
CA TYR A 680 -12.99 -22.81 -26.04
C TYR A 680 -13.02 -23.53 -27.41
N TRP A 681 -12.09 -24.45 -27.62
CA TRP A 681 -12.14 -25.44 -28.70
C TRP A 681 -12.32 -26.84 -28.10
N SER A 682 -13.53 -27.37 -28.13
CA SER A 682 -13.83 -28.74 -27.70
C SER A 682 -13.53 -29.70 -28.84
N LEU A 683 -12.40 -30.43 -28.74
CA LEU A 683 -12.08 -31.56 -29.61
C LEU A 683 -13.13 -32.69 -29.51
N GLU A 684 -13.90 -32.76 -28.43
CA GLU A 684 -14.93 -33.80 -28.23
C GLU A 684 -16.17 -33.64 -29.12
N LYS A 685 -16.41 -32.44 -29.69
CA LYS A 685 -17.63 -32.16 -30.48
C LYS A 685 -17.40 -31.95 -31.98
N LYS A 686 -16.15 -31.87 -32.44
CA LYS A 686 -15.79 -31.61 -33.85
C LYS A 686 -14.80 -32.65 -34.36
N THR A 687 -15.02 -33.14 -35.58
CA THR A 687 -14.18 -34.15 -36.23
C THR A 687 -12.88 -33.54 -36.77
N SER A 688 -11.87 -34.37 -37.05
CA SER A 688 -10.63 -33.95 -37.73
C SER A 688 -10.90 -33.21 -39.06
N GLU A 689 -12.02 -33.53 -39.72
CA GLU A 689 -12.49 -32.88 -40.96
C GLU A 689 -12.77 -31.38 -40.78
N ASP A 690 -13.29 -30.95 -39.62
CA ASP A 690 -13.54 -29.53 -39.36
C ASP A 690 -12.23 -28.74 -39.31
N LEU A 691 -11.17 -29.31 -38.73
CA LEU A 691 -9.85 -28.69 -38.66
C LEU A 691 -9.16 -28.67 -40.03
N GLU A 692 -9.37 -29.70 -40.85
CA GLU A 692 -8.88 -29.74 -42.24
C GLU A 692 -9.58 -28.71 -43.12
N LEU A 693 -10.89 -28.56 -43.02
CA LEU A 693 -11.66 -27.52 -43.74
C LEU A 693 -11.20 -26.11 -43.38
N ILE A 694 -10.91 -25.92 -42.09
CA ILE A 694 -10.33 -24.70 -41.51
C ILE A 694 -8.96 -24.40 -42.14
N ILE A 695 -8.04 -25.36 -42.10
CA ILE A 695 -6.70 -25.21 -42.67
C ILE A 695 -6.79 -24.96 -44.17
N ALA A 696 -7.66 -25.68 -44.87
CA ALA A 696 -7.87 -25.55 -46.31
C ALA A 696 -8.49 -24.21 -46.73
N SER A 697 -9.07 -23.45 -45.79
CA SER A 697 -9.67 -22.15 -46.08
C SER A 697 -8.63 -21.02 -46.26
N PHE A 698 -7.40 -21.20 -45.77
CA PHE A 698 -6.30 -20.24 -45.92
C PHE A 698 -5.39 -20.60 -47.09
N ARG A 699 -4.99 -19.61 -47.88
CA ARG A 699 -4.00 -19.75 -48.97
C ARG A 699 -2.61 -19.31 -48.53
N THR A 700 -2.52 -18.46 -47.52
CA THR A 700 -1.28 -17.95 -46.93
C THR A 700 -0.71 -18.95 -45.92
N SER A 701 0.61 -18.96 -45.74
CA SER A 701 1.26 -19.79 -44.72
C SER A 701 1.01 -19.23 -43.32
N PHE A 702 0.61 -20.08 -42.39
CA PHE A 702 0.37 -19.72 -40.99
C PHE A 702 0.92 -20.79 -40.04
N TRP A 703 1.08 -20.44 -38.76
CA TRP A 703 1.42 -21.37 -37.69
C TRP A 703 0.24 -21.53 -36.72
N ILE A 704 0.00 -22.75 -36.26
CA ILE A 704 -0.97 -23.04 -35.18
C ILE A 704 -0.18 -23.34 -33.91
N GLU A 705 -0.53 -22.69 -32.80
CA GLU A 705 0.04 -22.94 -31.48
C GLU A 705 -1.09 -23.30 -30.50
N HIS A 706 -0.99 -24.46 -29.85
CA HIS A 706 -1.89 -24.84 -28.76
C HIS A 706 -1.32 -24.37 -27.41
N LYS A 707 -1.94 -23.37 -26.79
CA LYS A 707 -1.56 -22.89 -25.45
C LYS A 707 -2.40 -23.57 -24.38
N LYS A 708 -1.81 -24.49 -23.61
CA LYS A 708 -2.44 -25.03 -22.38
C LYS A 708 -2.68 -23.89 -21.40
N CYS A 709 -3.95 -23.67 -21.02
CA CYS A 709 -4.29 -22.79 -19.92
C CYS A 709 -3.87 -23.48 -18.62
N ASN A 710 -3.04 -22.83 -17.79
CA ASN A 710 -2.60 -23.37 -16.51
C ASN A 710 -3.77 -23.46 -15.51
N GLU A 711 -4.55 -24.53 -15.61
CA GLU A 711 -5.20 -25.16 -14.47
C GLU A 711 -5.05 -26.66 -14.64
N ASN A 712 -4.45 -27.30 -13.63
CA ASN A 712 -4.17 -28.73 -13.54
C ASN A 712 -5.17 -29.62 -14.31
N THR A 713 -4.78 -30.08 -15.49
CA THR A 713 -5.21 -31.37 -16.03
C THR A 713 -4.23 -31.82 -17.09
N LEU A 714 -3.48 -32.87 -16.77
CA LEU A 714 -2.89 -33.77 -17.75
C LEU A 714 -4.00 -34.29 -18.64
N LEU A 715 -3.88 -34.10 -19.96
CA LEU A 715 -4.02 -35.14 -20.97
C LEU A 715 -3.54 -34.60 -22.33
N GLU A 716 -3.29 -35.57 -23.21
CA GLU A 716 -2.45 -35.54 -24.42
C GLU A 716 -2.81 -34.49 -25.47
#